data_AF-A0A928Q344-F1
#
_entry.id   AF-A0A928Q344-F1
#
_cell.length_a   1.000
_cell.length_b   1.000
_cell.length_c   1.000
_cell.angle_alpha   90.00
_cell.angle_beta   90.00
_cell.angle_gamma   90.00
#
_symmetry.space_group_name_H-M   'P 1'
#
loop_
_entity.id
_entity.type
_entity.pdbx_description
1 polymer ?
#
loop_
_entity_poly.entity_id
_entity_poly.type
_entity_poly.pdbx_seq_one_letter_code
_entity_poly.pdbx_strand_id
1 'polypeptide(L)'
;MIKDYLEKVYSGFLGMNIGIRLGAPVEPTIWTYERIRNTYGEITDYVKDFKNFAADDDVNGPVYFLRALYDDAADRPLEPQDVARAWLNYAREGVGMFWWGGYGRSTEHTAYLNLKAGIPAPRSGSIQQNGKTIAEQIGGQIFIDTWGLVNPCEPHRAAEYGAAAASVSHDGEGVYGARFFCAAIAKAFETSDINEIMSAGFAEIPEDSLYRRVADAVLRFHAEHPEDWRACHQMLVDDWGYDKYGGVCHIIPNAGVCILAMAYGQGNFARTVEIATMCGWDTDCNAGNVGTVLGVACGIDGLPERYRGPINDGLVLSGISGYLNILDVPTYCKEVAALGYRIAGEEMPAEISDSYRQGEVHFDFELPGSTHNMRVSDPFFCRTWHSTEQAASGTGSLKVLVDRMERGHQCKLFYKPFYRRDDFSDERYSPVFTPTAYPGQIVSMKLYLDQWNGWETIGIAPYVRTTSDKKDHLQGYIKLQQGKWLEVSFRIPDTDGDMVDEVGIVIEGYSPAKSKTLGMLYLDDFSITGKSEYRIALAKQKTEFGCVTPFSFDHGAWDLEGDRLLLMRCEPAFAYAGNYYAADYTVTAPVTPLNGDSHLLTIRAQGAMRGYAGGLAADGTVKLYKNDFGYRELGSAAFGWEQEQAYELSLKAVGDTITLLVDGKEMLSAKDDSYEYGMFGCGSLSIGRTAFGDFTVKEE
;
A
#
# COMPACT_ATOMS: atom_id res chain seq x y z
N MET A 1 4.55 -12.30 -23.33
CA MET A 1 3.55 -12.12 -22.26
C MET A 1 2.23 -12.73 -22.67
N ILE A 2 1.47 -13.29 -21.72
CA ILE A 2 0.14 -13.84 -21.98
C ILE A 2 -0.90 -12.72 -22.15
N LYS A 3 -1.99 -13.01 -22.87
CA LYS A 3 -3.02 -12.02 -23.22
C LYS A 3 -3.69 -11.38 -21.99
N ASP A 4 -3.97 -12.17 -20.96
CA ASP A 4 -4.74 -11.73 -19.78
C ASP A 4 -3.83 -11.46 -18.58
N TYR A 5 -2.57 -11.07 -18.83
CA TYR A 5 -1.56 -10.89 -17.77
C TYR A 5 -2.02 -9.90 -16.69
N LEU A 6 -2.46 -8.70 -17.07
CA LEU A 6 -2.89 -7.68 -16.11
C LEU A 6 -4.09 -8.14 -15.27
N GLU A 7 -5.10 -8.76 -15.89
CA GLU A 7 -6.27 -9.28 -15.17
C GLU A 7 -5.86 -10.38 -14.17
N LYS A 8 -4.94 -11.26 -14.54
CA LYS A 8 -4.40 -12.28 -13.65
C LYS A 8 -3.55 -11.69 -12.52
N VAL A 9 -2.78 -10.63 -12.77
CA VAL A 9 -2.07 -9.88 -11.70
C VAL A 9 -3.09 -9.30 -10.72
N TYR A 10 -4.12 -8.64 -11.24
CA TYR A 10 -5.22 -8.08 -10.44
C TYR A 10 -5.93 -9.14 -9.59
N SER A 11 -6.26 -10.27 -10.20
CA SER A 11 -6.92 -11.40 -9.51
C SER A 11 -6.01 -12.04 -8.47
N GLY A 12 -4.72 -12.22 -8.76
CA GLY A 12 -3.72 -12.72 -7.83
C GLY A 12 -3.56 -11.81 -6.62
N PHE A 13 -3.39 -10.50 -6.84
CA PHE A 13 -3.21 -9.54 -5.76
C PHE A 13 -4.49 -9.36 -4.92
N LEU A 14 -5.68 -9.40 -5.53
CA LEU A 14 -6.93 -9.49 -4.77
C LEU A 14 -7.02 -10.79 -3.96
N GLY A 15 -6.62 -11.91 -4.56
CA GLY A 15 -6.58 -13.22 -3.91
C GLY A 15 -5.73 -13.22 -2.64
N MET A 16 -4.55 -12.60 -2.71
CA MET A 16 -3.67 -12.35 -1.56
C MET A 16 -4.42 -11.63 -0.44
N ASN A 17 -5.02 -10.49 -0.75
CA ASN A 17 -5.64 -9.62 0.25
C ASN A 17 -6.96 -10.18 0.80
N ILE A 18 -7.68 -10.98 0.03
CA ILE A 18 -8.82 -11.76 0.52
C ILE A 18 -8.34 -12.77 1.58
N GLY A 19 -7.27 -13.50 1.28
CA GLY A 19 -6.67 -14.46 2.20
C GLY A 19 -6.22 -13.80 3.50
N ILE A 20 -5.42 -12.74 3.41
CA ILE A 20 -4.94 -11.94 4.56
C ILE A 20 -6.12 -11.48 5.41
N ARG A 21 -7.12 -10.83 4.80
CA ARG A 21 -8.29 -10.31 5.54
C ARG A 21 -9.12 -11.41 6.20
N LEU A 22 -9.22 -12.57 5.59
CA LEU A 22 -9.94 -13.72 6.15
C LEU A 22 -9.19 -14.33 7.33
N GLY A 23 -7.86 -14.45 7.21
CA GLY A 23 -6.97 -15.05 8.20
C GLY A 23 -6.68 -14.16 9.41
N ALA A 24 -6.33 -12.90 9.20
CA ALA A 24 -5.88 -11.96 10.24
C ALA A 24 -6.74 -11.93 11.53
N PRO A 25 -8.10 -11.96 11.48
CA PRO A 25 -8.91 -11.99 12.69
C PRO A 25 -8.72 -13.22 13.60
N VAL A 26 -8.20 -14.31 13.04
CA VAL A 26 -8.03 -15.63 13.66
C VAL A 26 -6.56 -16.09 13.72
N GLU A 27 -5.63 -15.15 13.66
CA GLU A 27 -4.19 -15.36 13.84
C GLU A 27 -3.81 -15.97 15.22
N PRO A 28 -2.61 -16.57 15.36
CA PRO A 28 -2.07 -17.00 16.64
C PRO A 28 -1.76 -15.73 17.47
N THR A 29 -1.56 -15.71 18.78
CA THR A 29 -1.22 -16.67 19.84
C THR A 29 -2.44 -17.14 20.64
N ILE A 30 -3.63 -16.64 20.30
CA ILE A 30 -4.89 -16.89 21.01
C ILE A 30 -5.76 -17.87 20.24
N TRP A 31 -5.80 -17.83 18.92
CA TRP A 31 -6.61 -18.76 18.13
C TRP A 31 -5.83 -20.04 17.86
N THR A 32 -6.27 -21.12 18.51
CA THR A 32 -5.86 -22.49 18.13
C THR A 32 -6.87 -23.03 17.12
N TYR A 33 -6.48 -24.07 16.39
CA TYR A 33 -7.38 -24.84 15.53
C TYR A 33 -8.71 -25.18 16.22
N GLU A 34 -8.67 -25.68 17.46
CA GLU A 34 -9.89 -26.03 18.20
C GLU A 34 -10.74 -24.81 18.54
N ARG A 35 -10.12 -23.66 18.86
CA ARG A 35 -10.87 -22.43 19.14
C ARG A 35 -11.56 -21.93 17.88
N ILE A 36 -10.86 -21.89 16.75
CA ILE A 36 -11.46 -21.51 15.45
C ILE A 36 -12.63 -22.42 15.13
N ARG A 37 -12.40 -23.75 15.15
CA ARG A 37 -13.44 -24.75 14.87
C ARG A 37 -14.64 -24.65 15.82
N ASN A 38 -14.40 -24.53 17.11
CA ASN A 38 -15.49 -24.52 18.11
C ASN A 38 -16.26 -23.20 18.11
N THR A 39 -15.67 -22.11 17.64
CA THR A 39 -16.33 -20.79 17.56
C THR A 39 -17.04 -20.57 16.22
N TYR A 40 -16.37 -20.86 15.10
CA TYR A 40 -16.85 -20.53 13.76
C TYR A 40 -17.32 -21.75 12.96
N GLY A 41 -16.94 -22.96 13.34
CA GLY A 41 -17.30 -24.17 12.59
C GLY A 41 -16.59 -24.23 11.24
N GLU A 42 -17.38 -24.28 10.16
CA GLU A 42 -16.88 -24.09 8.79
C GLU A 42 -16.93 -22.61 8.44
N ILE A 43 -15.77 -22.03 8.13
CA ILE A 43 -15.67 -20.65 7.64
C ILE A 43 -16.03 -20.65 6.15
N THR A 44 -17.06 -19.89 5.78
CA THR A 44 -17.49 -19.68 4.38
C THR A 44 -17.67 -18.21 4.01
N ASP A 45 -17.34 -17.30 4.92
CA ASP A 45 -17.40 -15.85 4.76
C ASP A 45 -16.43 -15.18 5.75
N TYR A 46 -16.20 -13.87 5.62
CA TYR A 46 -15.39 -13.14 6.60
C TYR A 46 -15.97 -13.28 8.01
N VAL A 47 -15.08 -13.54 8.97
CA VAL A 47 -15.45 -13.74 10.39
C VAL A 47 -15.63 -12.43 11.16
N LYS A 48 -15.25 -11.29 10.56
CA LYS A 48 -15.40 -9.94 11.11
C LYS A 48 -15.67 -8.90 10.02
N ASP A 49 -16.52 -7.94 10.36
CA ASP A 49 -16.74 -6.73 9.57
C ASP A 49 -15.74 -5.64 9.96
N PHE A 50 -15.08 -5.05 8.96
CA PHE A 50 -14.17 -3.92 9.12
C PHE A 50 -14.72 -2.69 8.40
N LYS A 51 -14.58 -1.49 8.98
CA LYS A 51 -14.85 -0.23 8.26
C LYS A 51 -13.91 -0.09 7.07
N ASN A 52 -12.62 -0.18 7.36
CA ASN A 52 -11.53 -0.43 6.43
C ASN A 52 -10.63 -1.44 7.16
N PHE A 53 -10.13 -2.44 6.44
CA PHE A 53 -9.14 -3.37 6.98
C PHE A 53 -7.83 -2.59 7.19
N ALA A 54 -7.23 -2.69 8.38
CA ALA A 54 -5.97 -1.98 8.66
C ALA A 54 -4.79 -2.62 7.93
N ALA A 55 -3.61 -2.00 8.05
CA ALA A 55 -2.41 -2.49 7.40
C ALA A 55 -2.00 -3.85 7.95
N ASP A 56 -1.35 -4.63 7.10
CA ASP A 56 -0.89 -5.99 7.37
C ASP A 56 0.49 -6.18 6.73
N ASP A 57 1.41 -6.89 7.39
CA ASP A 57 2.78 -7.03 6.90
C ASP A 57 2.87 -7.88 5.64
N ASP A 58 1.95 -8.82 5.49
CA ASP A 58 1.74 -9.67 4.33
C ASP A 58 1.44 -8.90 3.03
N VAL A 59 0.92 -7.67 3.12
CA VAL A 59 0.79 -6.78 1.96
C VAL A 59 1.84 -5.67 1.94
N ASN A 60 2.29 -5.19 3.11
CA ASN A 60 3.31 -4.15 3.19
C ASN A 60 4.61 -4.58 2.51
N GLY A 61 5.13 -5.76 2.85
CA GLY A 61 6.39 -6.27 2.32
C GLY A 61 6.36 -6.42 0.79
N PRO A 62 5.42 -7.19 0.21
CA PRO A 62 5.32 -7.36 -1.24
C PRO A 62 5.18 -6.05 -2.00
N VAL A 63 4.51 -5.04 -1.44
CA VAL A 63 4.38 -3.73 -2.10
C VAL A 63 5.67 -2.92 -2.01
N TYR A 64 6.21 -2.73 -0.81
CA TYR A 64 7.34 -1.83 -0.60
C TYR A 64 8.68 -2.40 -1.04
N PHE A 65 8.90 -3.70 -0.88
CA PHE A 65 10.18 -4.33 -1.23
C PHE A 65 10.35 -4.46 -2.75
N LEU A 66 9.24 -4.60 -3.48
CA LEU A 66 9.24 -4.59 -4.95
C LEU A 66 9.81 -3.29 -5.51
N ARG A 67 9.75 -2.18 -4.75
CA ARG A 67 10.31 -0.88 -5.16
C ARG A 67 11.81 -0.89 -5.39
N ALA A 68 12.54 -1.91 -4.91
CA ALA A 68 13.93 -2.15 -5.29
C ALA A 68 14.13 -2.17 -6.82
N LEU A 69 13.13 -2.62 -7.58
CA LEU A 69 13.13 -2.63 -9.04
C LEU A 69 13.01 -1.23 -9.68
N TYR A 70 12.53 -0.23 -8.95
CA TYR A 70 12.55 1.17 -9.38
C TYR A 70 13.80 1.89 -8.89
N ASP A 71 14.19 1.59 -7.66
CA ASP A 71 15.11 2.38 -6.88
C ASP A 71 16.59 2.06 -7.15
N ASP A 72 16.94 0.79 -7.34
CA ASP A 72 18.34 0.32 -7.43
C ASP A 72 18.58 -0.68 -8.55
N ALA A 73 17.59 -1.54 -8.85
CA ALA A 73 17.64 -2.60 -9.86
C ALA A 73 16.80 -2.26 -11.11
N ALA A 74 16.83 -0.99 -11.55
CA ALA A 74 16.05 -0.53 -12.70
C ALA A 74 16.50 -1.14 -14.02
N ASP A 75 17.83 -1.23 -14.24
CA ASP A 75 18.44 -1.59 -15.53
C ASP A 75 19.38 -2.81 -15.44
N ARG A 76 19.29 -3.58 -14.34
CA ARG A 76 20.11 -4.77 -14.12
C ARG A 76 19.35 -5.83 -13.31
N PRO A 77 19.83 -7.09 -13.27
CA PRO A 77 19.26 -8.11 -12.41
C PRO A 77 19.21 -7.68 -10.94
N LEU A 78 18.17 -8.13 -10.25
CA LEU A 78 17.94 -7.89 -8.83
C LEU A 78 19.03 -8.57 -7.98
N GLU A 79 19.59 -7.84 -7.03
CA GLU A 79 20.48 -8.36 -6.00
C GLU A 79 19.82 -8.21 -4.61
N PRO A 80 20.12 -9.09 -3.63
CA PRO A 80 19.57 -8.98 -2.29
C PRO A 80 19.78 -7.60 -1.64
N GLN A 81 20.90 -6.94 -1.95
CA GLN A 81 21.23 -5.64 -1.38
C GLN A 81 20.31 -4.51 -1.86
N ASP A 82 19.67 -4.66 -3.02
CA ASP A 82 18.67 -3.71 -3.54
C ASP A 82 17.40 -3.75 -2.69
N VAL A 83 16.95 -4.98 -2.39
CA VAL A 83 15.80 -5.21 -1.52
C VAL A 83 16.11 -4.72 -0.10
N ALA A 84 17.32 -4.98 0.40
CA ALA A 84 17.76 -4.46 1.70
C ALA A 84 17.79 -2.93 1.78
N ARG A 85 18.12 -2.25 0.67
CA ARG A 85 18.02 -0.78 0.56
C ARG A 85 16.56 -0.32 0.63
N ALA A 86 15.64 -1.02 -0.04
CA ALA A 86 14.21 -0.75 0.07
C ALA A 86 13.67 -0.93 1.51
N TRP A 87 14.14 -1.95 2.24
CA TRP A 87 13.78 -2.15 3.66
C TRP A 87 14.13 -0.92 4.52
N LEU A 88 15.38 -0.48 4.45
CA LEU A 88 15.84 0.69 5.22
C LEU A 88 15.14 1.98 4.78
N ASN A 89 14.85 2.11 3.48
CA ASN A 89 14.27 3.33 2.92
C ASN A 89 12.77 3.48 3.20
N TYR A 90 12.00 2.38 3.21
CA TYR A 90 10.54 2.44 3.31
C TYR A 90 9.97 2.03 4.67
N ALA A 91 10.71 1.30 5.50
CA ALA A 91 10.26 1.00 6.85
C ALA A 91 10.35 2.24 7.74
N ARG A 92 9.37 2.41 8.62
CA ARG A 92 9.44 3.33 9.77
C ARG A 92 10.08 2.57 10.91
N GLU A 93 11.25 3.00 11.37
CA GLU A 93 11.97 2.21 12.36
C GLU A 93 11.18 2.02 13.65
N GLY A 94 10.98 0.76 14.03
CA GLY A 94 10.28 0.39 15.26
C GLY A 94 8.75 0.53 15.21
N VAL A 95 8.17 0.92 14.07
CA VAL A 95 6.71 1.13 13.94
C VAL A 95 6.19 0.63 12.59
N GLY A 96 5.17 -0.23 12.62
CA GLY A 96 4.49 -0.68 11.39
C GLY A 96 5.36 -1.53 10.45
N MET A 97 5.02 -1.61 9.16
CA MET A 97 5.67 -2.43 8.11
C MET A 97 5.67 -3.95 8.36
N PHE A 98 6.36 -4.41 9.39
CA PHE A 98 6.50 -5.82 9.81
C PHE A 98 6.64 -5.90 11.34
N TRP A 99 6.61 -7.11 11.89
CA TRP A 99 6.66 -7.29 13.34
C TRP A 99 8.00 -6.88 13.98
N TRP A 100 8.00 -5.79 14.76
CA TRP A 100 9.17 -5.33 15.52
C TRP A 100 9.42 -6.13 16.81
N GLY A 101 9.45 -7.46 16.72
CA GLY A 101 9.47 -8.38 17.87
C GLY A 101 10.75 -8.43 18.73
N GLY A 102 11.85 -7.87 18.22
CA GLY A 102 13.13 -7.72 18.92
C GLY A 102 14.26 -8.54 18.29
N TYR A 103 15.50 -8.09 18.51
CA TYR A 103 16.70 -8.74 17.99
C TYR A 103 16.87 -10.17 18.53
N GLY A 104 17.12 -11.13 17.65
CA GLY A 104 17.22 -12.56 17.98
C GLY A 104 15.87 -13.22 18.31
N ARG A 105 14.75 -12.56 17.99
CA ARG A 105 13.39 -13.11 18.15
C ARG A 105 12.54 -12.94 16.90
N SER A 106 12.40 -11.72 16.40
CA SER A 106 11.81 -11.44 15.08
C SER A 106 12.92 -11.48 14.05
N THR A 107 12.68 -12.20 12.95
CA THR A 107 13.66 -12.37 11.89
C THR A 107 13.85 -11.07 11.11
N GLU A 108 12.75 -10.39 10.80
CA GLU A 108 12.69 -9.11 10.09
C GLU A 108 13.37 -8.01 10.90
N HIS A 109 13.02 -7.88 12.18
CA HIS A 109 13.63 -6.89 13.06
C HIS A 109 15.15 -7.18 13.25
N THR A 110 15.54 -8.46 13.38
CA THR A 110 16.95 -8.84 13.46
C THR A 110 17.72 -8.45 12.20
N ALA A 111 17.18 -8.76 11.03
CA ALA A 111 17.78 -8.41 9.75
C ALA A 111 17.88 -6.89 9.56
N TYR A 112 16.83 -6.15 9.89
CA TYR A 112 16.82 -4.68 9.83
C TYR A 112 17.95 -4.07 10.69
N LEU A 113 18.10 -4.53 11.94
CA LEU A 113 19.18 -4.06 12.81
C LEU A 113 20.57 -4.47 12.32
N ASN A 114 20.72 -5.66 11.73
CA ASN A 114 21.96 -6.09 11.09
C ASN A 114 22.33 -5.17 9.92
N LEU A 115 21.36 -4.82 9.06
CA LEU A 115 21.55 -3.88 7.95
C LEU A 115 21.99 -2.50 8.46
N LYS A 116 21.32 -1.97 9.49
CA LYS A 116 21.73 -0.71 10.15
C LYS A 116 23.14 -0.77 10.74
N ALA A 117 23.56 -1.93 11.24
CA ALA A 117 24.91 -2.17 11.74
C ALA A 117 25.96 -2.38 10.62
N GLY A 118 25.58 -2.24 9.35
CA GLY A 118 26.47 -2.37 8.20
C GLY A 118 26.74 -3.81 7.76
N ILE A 119 25.91 -4.78 8.18
CA ILE A 119 25.98 -6.16 7.70
C ILE A 119 25.14 -6.25 6.42
N PRO A 120 25.73 -6.46 5.23
CA PRO A 120 24.99 -6.44 3.98
C PRO A 120 24.14 -7.69 3.78
N ALA A 121 23.12 -7.60 2.93
CA ALA A 121 22.40 -8.77 2.44
C ALA A 121 23.27 -9.56 1.45
N PRO A 122 23.17 -10.91 1.41
CA PRO A 122 22.27 -11.76 2.19
C PRO A 122 22.79 -12.12 3.60
N ARG A 123 23.97 -11.64 3.99
CA ARG A 123 24.54 -11.99 5.31
C ARG A 123 23.66 -11.48 6.47
N SER A 124 22.92 -10.39 6.28
CA SER A 124 21.98 -9.84 7.27
C SER A 124 20.91 -10.85 7.72
N GLY A 125 20.47 -11.74 6.83
CA GLY A 125 19.44 -12.75 7.06
C GLY A 125 19.97 -14.17 7.28
N SER A 126 21.26 -14.41 7.08
CA SER A 126 21.79 -15.77 6.95
C SER A 126 21.79 -16.60 8.24
N ILE A 127 21.75 -17.92 8.09
CA ILE A 127 21.94 -18.89 9.19
C ILE A 127 23.30 -18.66 9.86
N GLN A 128 24.34 -18.32 9.09
CA GLN A 128 25.66 -18.04 9.64
C GLN A 128 25.66 -16.86 10.60
N GLN A 129 24.85 -15.83 10.32
CA GLN A 129 24.77 -14.60 11.11
C GLN A 129 23.80 -14.73 12.30
N ASN A 130 22.63 -15.34 12.08
CA ASN A 130 21.51 -15.31 13.03
C ASN A 130 21.21 -16.66 13.69
N GLY A 131 21.84 -17.73 13.22
CA GLY A 131 21.51 -19.11 13.60
C GLY A 131 20.28 -19.63 12.87
N LYS A 132 20.19 -20.97 12.79
CA LYS A 132 19.15 -21.67 12.01
C LYS A 132 17.73 -21.30 12.43
N THR A 133 17.49 -21.25 13.74
CA THR A 133 16.18 -20.95 14.30
C THR A 133 15.62 -19.60 13.82
N ILE A 134 16.44 -18.55 13.76
CA ILE A 134 15.96 -17.23 13.35
C ILE A 134 15.82 -17.14 11.83
N ALA A 135 16.74 -17.71 11.06
CA ALA A 135 16.73 -17.58 9.61
C ALA A 135 15.61 -18.38 8.91
N GLU A 136 15.04 -19.41 9.54
CA GLU A 136 14.01 -20.30 8.95
C GLU A 136 12.59 -20.03 9.48
N GLN A 137 12.31 -18.80 9.87
CA GLN A 137 10.93 -18.37 10.17
C GLN A 137 10.13 -18.15 8.87
N ILE A 138 8.81 -18.03 9.03
CA ILE A 138 7.82 -17.95 7.94
C ILE A 138 7.96 -16.70 7.05
N GLY A 139 8.60 -15.61 7.53
CA GLY A 139 8.67 -14.33 6.81
C GLY A 139 9.31 -14.42 5.42
N GLY A 140 10.13 -15.44 5.16
CA GLY A 140 10.66 -15.75 3.82
C GLY A 140 9.55 -16.06 2.80
N GLN A 141 8.38 -16.49 3.25
CA GLN A 141 7.17 -16.74 2.45
C GLN A 141 6.15 -15.59 2.51
N ILE A 142 6.17 -14.77 3.55
CA ILE A 142 5.20 -13.67 3.73
C ILE A 142 5.38 -12.61 2.63
N PHE A 143 6.62 -12.26 2.29
CA PHE A 143 6.90 -11.05 1.50
C PHE A 143 7.13 -11.27 0.00
N ILE A 144 6.70 -12.40 -0.58
CA ILE A 144 7.23 -12.88 -1.86
C ILE A 144 6.28 -12.82 -3.07
N ASP A 145 4.99 -12.56 -2.84
CA ASP A 145 3.93 -12.80 -3.83
C ASP A 145 4.11 -11.98 -5.11
N THR A 146 4.41 -10.69 -4.95
CA THR A 146 4.60 -9.75 -6.07
C THR A 146 5.80 -10.09 -6.94
N TRP A 147 6.82 -10.77 -6.40
CA TRP A 147 7.97 -11.25 -7.16
C TRP A 147 7.59 -12.38 -8.13
N GLY A 148 6.59 -13.19 -7.77
CA GLY A 148 5.94 -14.12 -8.70
C GLY A 148 5.07 -13.41 -9.74
N LEU A 149 4.31 -12.39 -9.31
CA LEU A 149 3.40 -11.63 -10.20
C LEU A 149 4.14 -10.85 -11.30
N VAL A 150 5.36 -10.36 -11.05
CA VAL A 150 6.20 -9.69 -12.07
C VAL A 150 6.95 -10.67 -13.00
N ASN A 151 6.83 -11.99 -12.78
CA ASN A 151 7.51 -13.03 -13.56
C ASN A 151 6.52 -14.06 -14.14
N PRO A 152 5.50 -13.64 -14.91
CA PRO A 152 4.50 -14.56 -15.43
C PRO A 152 5.13 -15.60 -16.38
N CYS A 153 4.73 -16.85 -16.24
CA CYS A 153 5.18 -17.99 -17.05
C CYS A 153 6.69 -18.28 -16.97
N GLU A 154 7.43 -17.69 -16.03
CA GLU A 154 8.87 -17.87 -15.85
C GLU A 154 9.21 -18.37 -14.43
N PRO A 155 8.85 -19.63 -14.07
CA PRO A 155 8.98 -20.12 -12.70
C PRO A 155 10.39 -20.03 -12.11
N HIS A 156 11.41 -20.33 -12.91
CA HIS A 156 12.79 -20.28 -12.46
C HIS A 156 13.24 -18.85 -12.14
N ARG A 157 12.94 -17.88 -13.02
CA ARG A 157 13.27 -16.47 -12.77
C ARG A 157 12.51 -15.91 -11.57
N ALA A 158 11.24 -16.29 -11.43
CA ALA A 158 10.43 -15.95 -10.27
C ALA A 158 11.06 -16.49 -8.97
N ALA A 159 11.51 -17.74 -8.95
CA ALA A 159 12.20 -18.33 -7.80
C ALA A 159 13.52 -17.62 -7.47
N GLU A 160 14.32 -17.23 -8.46
CA GLU A 160 15.54 -16.44 -8.23
C GLU A 160 15.23 -15.07 -7.61
N TYR A 161 14.16 -14.38 -8.06
CA TYR A 161 13.74 -13.10 -7.51
C TYR A 161 13.22 -13.26 -6.07
N GLY A 162 12.40 -14.27 -5.82
CA GLY A 162 11.93 -14.63 -4.47
C GLY A 162 13.08 -14.95 -3.54
N ALA A 163 14.08 -15.72 -4.01
CA ALA A 163 15.26 -16.04 -3.22
C ALA A 163 16.10 -14.80 -2.89
N ALA A 164 16.32 -13.91 -3.86
CA ALA A 164 17.04 -12.67 -3.64
C ALA A 164 16.34 -11.80 -2.59
N ALA A 165 15.03 -11.63 -2.70
CA ALA A 165 14.24 -10.85 -1.75
C ALA A 165 14.20 -11.46 -0.34
N ALA A 166 13.90 -12.76 -0.23
CA ALA A 166 13.83 -13.45 1.06
C ALA A 166 15.19 -13.50 1.77
N SER A 167 16.29 -13.60 1.01
CA SER A 167 17.65 -13.70 1.58
C SER A 167 18.12 -12.47 2.36
N VAL A 168 17.39 -11.34 2.27
CA VAL A 168 17.64 -10.15 3.11
C VAL A 168 17.47 -10.47 4.59
N SER A 169 16.48 -11.28 4.94
CA SER A 169 16.13 -11.60 6.32
C SER A 169 16.15 -13.10 6.65
N HIS A 170 16.07 -13.97 5.65
CA HIS A 170 15.92 -15.42 5.81
C HIS A 170 17.01 -16.21 5.07
N ASP A 171 17.14 -17.49 5.39
CA ASP A 171 18.05 -18.44 4.74
C ASP A 171 17.52 -19.87 4.93
N GLY A 172 18.09 -20.86 4.23
CA GLY A 172 17.64 -22.25 4.28
C GLY A 172 16.17 -22.42 3.88
N GLU A 173 15.39 -23.10 4.73
CA GLU A 173 13.98 -23.40 4.47
C GLU A 173 13.13 -22.13 4.25
N GLY A 174 13.48 -21.00 4.89
CA GLY A 174 12.82 -19.71 4.69
C GLY A 174 12.89 -19.23 3.24
N VAL A 175 14.07 -19.39 2.62
CA VAL A 175 14.30 -19.07 1.20
C VAL A 175 13.65 -20.10 0.28
N TYR A 176 13.56 -21.37 0.69
CA TYR A 176 12.89 -22.39 -0.13
C TYR A 176 11.38 -22.14 -0.24
N GLY A 177 10.73 -21.66 0.82
CA GLY A 177 9.33 -21.21 0.73
C GLY A 177 9.15 -20.08 -0.28
N ALA A 178 10.06 -19.09 -0.28
CA ALA A 178 10.10 -18.01 -1.27
C ALA A 178 10.13 -18.54 -2.70
N ARG A 179 11.08 -19.44 -2.97
CA ARG A 179 11.28 -20.04 -4.28
C ARG A 179 10.05 -20.81 -4.74
N PHE A 180 9.49 -21.64 -3.85
CA PHE A 180 8.29 -22.43 -4.13
C PHE A 180 7.12 -21.55 -4.56
N PHE A 181 6.77 -20.54 -3.77
CA PHE A 181 5.60 -19.71 -4.05
C PHE A 181 5.78 -18.81 -5.26
N CYS A 182 6.93 -18.16 -5.44
CA CYS A 182 7.16 -17.35 -6.64
C CYS A 182 7.04 -18.19 -7.92
N ALA A 183 7.60 -19.41 -7.92
CA ALA A 183 7.48 -20.33 -9.04
C ALA A 183 6.05 -20.84 -9.26
N ALA A 184 5.32 -21.14 -8.19
CA ALA A 184 3.92 -21.55 -8.24
C ALA A 184 3.03 -20.43 -8.83
N ILE A 185 3.21 -19.18 -8.37
CA ILE A 185 2.49 -18.00 -8.87
C ILE A 185 2.81 -17.77 -10.35
N ALA A 186 4.09 -17.82 -10.72
CA ALA A 186 4.51 -17.71 -12.12
C ALA A 186 3.88 -18.80 -13.01
N LYS A 187 3.77 -20.03 -12.51
CA LYS A 187 3.14 -21.15 -13.22
C LYS A 187 1.62 -21.00 -13.36
N ALA A 188 0.95 -20.42 -12.37
CA ALA A 188 -0.50 -20.21 -12.37
C ALA A 188 -0.98 -19.29 -13.51
N PHE A 189 -0.08 -18.49 -14.11
CA PHE A 189 -0.40 -17.74 -15.32
C PHE A 189 -0.69 -18.66 -16.52
N GLU A 190 -0.13 -19.87 -16.56
CA GLU A 190 -0.26 -20.81 -17.68
C GLU A 190 -1.37 -21.86 -17.50
N THR A 191 -1.67 -22.24 -16.25
CA THR A 191 -2.54 -23.39 -15.94
C THR A 191 -3.34 -23.15 -14.67
N SER A 192 -4.49 -23.81 -14.57
CA SER A 192 -5.29 -23.88 -13.33
C SER A 192 -5.22 -25.26 -12.66
N ASP A 193 -4.44 -26.20 -13.20
CA ASP A 193 -4.20 -27.49 -12.55
C ASP A 193 -3.26 -27.30 -11.34
N ILE A 194 -3.82 -27.47 -10.14
CA ILE A 194 -3.09 -27.25 -8.89
C ILE A 194 -1.88 -28.19 -8.75
N ASN A 195 -1.90 -29.38 -9.34
CA ASN A 195 -0.77 -30.31 -9.28
C ASN A 195 0.39 -29.83 -10.17
N GLU A 196 0.10 -29.28 -11.35
CA GLU A 196 1.12 -28.68 -12.22
C GLU A 196 1.76 -27.46 -11.55
N ILE A 197 0.94 -26.62 -10.92
CA ILE A 197 1.39 -25.42 -10.18
C ILE A 197 2.31 -25.84 -9.03
N MET A 198 1.87 -26.75 -8.16
CA MET A 198 2.70 -27.23 -7.04
C MET A 198 3.98 -27.91 -7.55
N SER A 199 3.91 -28.67 -8.64
CA SER A 199 5.08 -29.33 -9.22
C SER A 199 6.13 -28.33 -9.73
N ALA A 200 5.71 -27.21 -10.32
CA ALA A 200 6.62 -26.14 -10.72
C ALA A 200 7.30 -25.50 -9.51
N GLY A 201 6.56 -25.25 -8.43
CA GLY A 201 7.13 -24.76 -7.18
C GLY A 201 8.16 -25.73 -6.59
N PHE A 202 7.85 -27.03 -6.55
CA PHE A 202 8.77 -28.02 -6.01
C PHE A 202 10.03 -28.25 -6.86
N ALA A 203 9.99 -27.96 -8.16
CA ALA A 203 11.15 -28.06 -9.03
C ALA A 203 12.23 -27.02 -8.69
N GLU A 204 11.87 -25.95 -7.98
CA GLU A 204 12.78 -24.85 -7.61
C GLU A 204 13.35 -24.97 -6.20
N ILE A 205 13.13 -26.09 -5.51
CA ILE A 205 13.68 -26.34 -4.16
C ILE A 205 14.41 -27.70 -4.09
N PRO A 206 15.36 -27.89 -3.15
CA PRO A 206 16.06 -29.16 -3.01
C PRO A 206 15.10 -30.32 -2.64
N GLU A 207 15.26 -31.47 -3.30
CA GLU A 207 14.42 -32.66 -3.09
C GLU A 207 14.49 -33.21 -1.65
N ASP A 208 15.61 -33.00 -0.96
CA ASP A 208 15.87 -33.48 0.41
C ASP A 208 15.60 -32.43 1.51
N SER A 209 15.16 -31.22 1.13
CA SER A 209 14.79 -30.15 2.07
C SER A 209 13.63 -30.55 2.99
N LEU A 210 13.56 -29.95 4.18
CA LEU A 210 12.42 -30.19 5.08
C LEU A 210 11.11 -29.68 4.49
N TYR A 211 11.15 -28.56 3.76
CA TYR A 211 10.01 -28.01 3.04
C TYR A 211 9.46 -29.04 2.04
N ARG A 212 10.33 -29.68 1.25
CA ARG A 212 9.89 -30.74 0.32
C ARG A 212 9.31 -31.94 1.05
N ARG A 213 9.93 -32.36 2.16
CA ARG A 213 9.48 -33.52 2.93
C ARG A 213 8.12 -33.35 3.59
N VAL A 214 7.80 -32.17 4.14
CA VAL A 214 6.46 -31.90 4.71
C VAL A 214 5.41 -31.87 3.59
N ALA A 215 5.74 -31.28 2.44
CA ALA A 215 4.86 -31.26 1.28
C ALA A 215 4.55 -32.68 0.76
N ASP A 216 5.57 -33.52 0.60
CA ASP A 216 5.39 -34.92 0.18
C ASP A 216 4.58 -35.74 1.20
N ALA A 217 4.70 -35.45 2.50
CA ALA A 217 3.91 -36.10 3.53
C ALA A 217 2.42 -35.74 3.39
N VAL A 218 2.11 -34.45 3.18
CA VAL A 218 0.74 -33.96 2.94
C VAL A 218 0.15 -34.58 1.69
N LEU A 219 0.88 -34.56 0.56
CA LEU A 219 0.39 -35.08 -0.71
C LEU A 219 0.15 -36.60 -0.67
N ARG A 220 1.03 -37.35 0.01
CA ARG A 220 0.83 -38.78 0.24
C ARG A 220 -0.42 -39.03 1.09
N PHE A 221 -0.59 -38.29 2.16
CA PHE A 221 -1.77 -38.41 3.02
C PHE A 221 -3.05 -38.07 2.25
N HIS A 222 -3.06 -37.00 1.46
CA HIS A 222 -4.18 -36.62 0.61
C HIS A 222 -4.53 -37.72 -0.41
N ALA A 223 -3.54 -38.38 -1.02
CA ALA A 223 -3.79 -39.49 -1.95
C ALA A 223 -4.48 -40.69 -1.26
N GLU A 224 -4.19 -40.93 0.02
CA GLU A 224 -4.81 -42.01 0.81
C GLU A 224 -6.17 -41.59 1.40
N HIS A 225 -6.35 -40.29 1.68
CA HIS A 225 -7.51 -39.71 2.38
C HIS A 225 -7.98 -38.39 1.71
N PRO A 226 -8.53 -38.42 0.48
CA PRO A 226 -8.75 -37.23 -0.35
C PRO A 226 -9.82 -36.26 0.16
N GLU A 227 -10.71 -36.69 1.05
CA GLU A 227 -11.85 -35.89 1.53
C GLU A 227 -11.68 -35.37 2.97
N ASP A 228 -10.64 -35.83 3.69
CA ASP A 228 -10.46 -35.56 5.12
C ASP A 228 -9.24 -34.70 5.41
N TRP A 229 -9.34 -33.42 5.03
CA TRP A 229 -8.29 -32.44 5.31
C TRP A 229 -8.01 -32.28 6.81
N ARG A 230 -8.99 -32.57 7.68
CA ARG A 230 -8.84 -32.46 9.14
C ARG A 230 -7.96 -33.57 9.70
N ALA A 231 -8.08 -34.78 9.16
CA ALA A 231 -7.15 -35.86 9.48
C ALA A 231 -5.73 -35.53 9.00
N CYS A 232 -5.59 -34.91 7.81
CA CYS A 232 -4.29 -34.44 7.32
C CYS A 232 -3.70 -33.34 8.21
N HIS A 233 -4.52 -32.38 8.65
CA HIS A 233 -4.10 -31.36 9.61
C HIS A 233 -3.67 -31.98 10.94
N GLN A 234 -4.38 -33.00 11.45
CA GLN A 234 -3.95 -33.71 12.66
C GLN A 234 -2.58 -34.39 12.47
N MET A 235 -2.32 -34.99 11.30
CA MET A 235 -1.00 -35.52 10.96
C MET A 235 0.07 -34.43 10.98
N LEU A 236 -0.22 -33.25 10.41
CA LEU A 236 0.70 -32.11 10.49
C LEU A 236 0.98 -31.69 11.93
N VAL A 237 -0.03 -31.63 12.80
CA VAL A 237 0.16 -31.31 14.22
C VAL A 237 1.05 -32.35 14.90
N ASP A 238 0.80 -33.63 14.67
CA ASP A 238 1.49 -34.73 15.37
C ASP A 238 2.96 -34.84 14.93
N ASP A 239 3.21 -34.75 13.62
CA ASP A 239 4.51 -35.06 13.01
C ASP A 239 5.34 -33.82 12.66
N TRP A 240 4.68 -32.68 12.40
CA TRP A 240 5.27 -31.45 11.84
C TRP A 240 4.88 -30.17 12.59
N GLY A 241 4.29 -30.27 13.79
CA GLY A 241 3.76 -29.13 14.52
C GLY A 241 4.80 -28.10 14.95
N TYR A 242 4.33 -26.94 15.41
CA TYR A 242 5.18 -25.86 15.94
C TYR A 242 6.11 -26.34 17.07
N ASP A 243 5.71 -27.34 17.85
CA ASP A 243 6.51 -27.93 18.94
C ASP A 243 7.75 -28.69 18.45
N LYS A 244 7.85 -28.99 17.15
CA LYS A 244 9.00 -29.68 16.55
C LYS A 244 10.10 -28.72 16.10
N TYR A 245 9.83 -27.42 16.06
CA TYR A 245 10.72 -26.40 15.52
C TYR A 245 10.94 -25.25 16.50
N GLY A 246 12.09 -24.60 16.41
CA GLY A 246 12.39 -23.42 17.23
C GLY A 246 11.83 -22.13 16.61
N GLY A 247 11.76 -21.08 17.41
CA GLY A 247 11.33 -19.75 16.97
C GLY A 247 9.89 -19.46 17.33
N VAL A 248 9.32 -18.41 16.74
CA VAL A 248 7.96 -17.94 17.03
C VAL A 248 6.97 -18.48 16.00
N CYS A 249 7.33 -18.43 14.73
CA CYS A 249 6.50 -18.85 13.60
C CYS A 249 7.41 -19.51 12.56
N HIS A 250 7.69 -20.81 12.72
CA HIS A 250 8.60 -21.55 11.84
C HIS A 250 7.94 -21.84 10.50
N ILE A 251 8.72 -21.90 9.42
CA ILE A 251 8.14 -22.03 8.06
C ILE A 251 7.53 -23.41 7.78
N ILE A 252 8.12 -24.50 8.27
CA ILE A 252 7.75 -25.88 7.89
C ILE A 252 6.29 -26.27 8.19
N PRO A 253 5.74 -26.03 9.39
CA PRO A 253 4.34 -26.36 9.66
C PRO A 253 3.37 -25.58 8.75
N ASN A 254 3.67 -24.29 8.51
CA ASN A 254 2.90 -23.39 7.65
C ASN A 254 2.96 -23.81 6.16
N ALA A 255 4.15 -24.20 5.68
CA ALA A 255 4.30 -24.83 4.36
C ALA A 255 3.38 -26.05 4.22
N GLY A 256 3.33 -26.90 5.25
CA GLY A 256 2.40 -28.02 5.31
C GLY A 256 0.93 -27.60 5.17
N VAL A 257 0.50 -26.56 5.88
CA VAL A 257 -0.86 -25.98 5.78
C VAL A 257 -1.15 -25.48 4.37
N CYS A 258 -0.23 -24.74 3.75
CA CYS A 258 -0.41 -24.25 2.39
C CYS A 258 -0.58 -25.38 1.37
N ILE A 259 0.27 -26.40 1.42
CA ILE A 259 0.16 -27.58 0.54
C ILE A 259 -1.14 -28.33 0.81
N LEU A 260 -1.55 -28.47 2.07
CA LEU A 260 -2.80 -29.10 2.46
C LEU A 260 -3.98 -28.33 1.87
N ALA A 261 -4.03 -27.01 2.07
CA ALA A 261 -5.10 -26.16 1.58
C ALA A 261 -5.22 -26.21 0.04
N MET A 262 -4.11 -26.19 -0.69
CA MET A 262 -4.11 -26.32 -2.14
C MET A 262 -4.55 -27.70 -2.61
N ALA A 263 -4.08 -28.77 -1.97
CA ALA A 263 -4.44 -30.15 -2.34
C ALA A 263 -5.94 -30.42 -2.12
N TYR A 264 -6.46 -30.10 -0.93
CA TYR A 264 -7.88 -30.32 -0.57
C TYR A 264 -8.82 -29.25 -1.12
N GLY A 265 -8.32 -28.07 -1.48
CA GLY A 265 -9.07 -27.03 -2.18
C GLY A 265 -9.31 -27.35 -3.65
N GLN A 266 -8.52 -28.24 -4.26
CA GLN A 266 -8.72 -28.80 -5.61
C GLN A 266 -8.95 -27.73 -6.70
N GLY A 267 -8.22 -26.61 -6.64
CA GLY A 267 -8.37 -25.51 -7.59
C GLY A 267 -9.55 -24.57 -7.32
N ASN A 268 -10.30 -24.76 -6.23
CA ASN A 268 -11.34 -23.83 -5.79
C ASN A 268 -10.74 -22.75 -4.89
N PHE A 269 -10.71 -21.50 -5.37
CA PHE A 269 -10.16 -20.35 -4.65
C PHE A 269 -10.72 -20.23 -3.22
N ALA A 270 -12.05 -20.11 -3.09
CA ALA A 270 -12.71 -19.87 -1.81
C ALA A 270 -12.40 -20.98 -0.82
N ARG A 271 -12.55 -22.24 -1.25
CA ARG A 271 -12.33 -23.37 -0.37
C ARG A 271 -10.88 -23.48 0.08
N THR A 272 -9.93 -23.13 -0.79
CA THR A 272 -8.49 -23.14 -0.47
C THR A 272 -8.18 -22.14 0.64
N VAL A 273 -8.59 -20.87 0.51
CA VAL A 273 -8.32 -19.84 1.53
C VAL A 273 -9.09 -20.09 2.83
N GLU A 274 -10.30 -20.66 2.75
CA GLU A 274 -11.10 -21.06 3.91
C GLU A 274 -10.43 -22.21 4.68
N ILE A 275 -9.90 -23.24 4.00
CA ILE A 275 -9.15 -24.34 4.64
C ILE A 275 -7.87 -23.81 5.28
N ALA A 276 -7.08 -22.98 4.58
CA ALA A 276 -5.86 -22.39 5.10
C ALA A 276 -6.14 -21.61 6.41
N THR A 277 -7.18 -20.77 6.39
CA THR A 277 -7.62 -20.02 7.58
C THR A 277 -8.05 -20.94 8.72
N MET A 278 -8.81 -22.00 8.43
CA MET A 278 -9.31 -22.92 9.46
C MET A 278 -8.24 -23.82 10.07
N CYS A 279 -7.10 -24.02 9.40
CA CYS A 279 -5.98 -24.78 9.97
C CYS A 279 -5.33 -24.07 11.17
N GLY A 280 -5.52 -22.76 11.33
CA GLY A 280 -4.84 -21.99 12.37
C GLY A 280 -3.37 -21.75 12.01
N TRP A 281 -2.52 -21.60 13.04
CA TRP A 281 -1.14 -21.11 12.87
C TRP A 281 -1.14 -19.75 12.18
N ASP A 282 -0.26 -19.50 11.22
CA ASP A 282 -0.10 -18.19 10.57
C ASP A 282 -1.19 -17.95 9.52
N THR A 283 -2.41 -17.64 9.96
CA THR A 283 -3.61 -17.76 9.13
C THR A 283 -3.70 -16.74 7.99
N ASP A 284 -3.29 -15.49 8.22
CA ASP A 284 -3.21 -14.44 7.19
C ASP A 284 -2.20 -14.80 6.12
N CYS A 285 -0.97 -15.17 6.48
CA CYS A 285 0.06 -15.61 5.55
C CYS A 285 -0.35 -16.85 4.76
N ASN A 286 -0.75 -17.92 5.45
CA ASN A 286 -1.10 -19.16 4.78
C ASN A 286 -2.26 -18.96 3.79
N ALA A 287 -3.30 -18.21 4.18
CA ALA A 287 -4.43 -17.91 3.30
C ALA A 287 -4.05 -16.91 2.21
N GLY A 288 -3.18 -15.94 2.50
CA GLY A 288 -2.68 -14.94 1.56
C GLY A 288 -1.89 -15.57 0.42
N ASN A 289 -0.85 -16.36 0.72
CA ASN A 289 0.00 -16.94 -0.31
C ASN A 289 -0.75 -17.92 -1.23
N VAL A 290 -1.56 -18.82 -0.66
CA VAL A 290 -2.41 -19.70 -1.49
C VAL A 290 -3.49 -18.91 -2.22
N GLY A 291 -3.96 -17.81 -1.63
CA GLY A 291 -4.87 -16.85 -2.25
C GLY A 291 -4.27 -16.23 -3.51
N THR A 292 -2.99 -15.85 -3.51
CA THR A 292 -2.32 -15.34 -4.70
C THR A 292 -2.23 -16.38 -5.80
N VAL A 293 -1.76 -17.59 -5.48
CA VAL A 293 -1.63 -18.69 -6.45
C VAL A 293 -2.97 -18.99 -7.12
N LEU A 294 -4.03 -19.19 -6.31
CA LEU A 294 -5.36 -19.49 -6.82
C LEU A 294 -6.00 -18.27 -7.49
N GLY A 295 -5.70 -17.05 -7.06
CA GLY A 295 -6.20 -15.85 -7.69
C GLY A 295 -5.70 -15.69 -9.13
N VAL A 296 -4.42 -15.97 -9.37
CA VAL A 296 -3.85 -16.01 -10.72
C VAL A 296 -4.43 -17.18 -11.54
N ALA A 297 -4.53 -18.36 -10.93
CA ALA A 297 -4.99 -19.58 -11.60
C ALA A 297 -6.46 -19.52 -12.02
N CYS A 298 -7.33 -19.01 -11.14
CA CYS A 298 -8.77 -18.96 -11.36
C CYS A 298 -9.24 -17.70 -12.11
N GLY A 299 -8.46 -16.61 -12.08
CA GLY A 299 -8.88 -15.32 -12.60
C GLY A 299 -10.04 -14.71 -11.82
N ILE A 300 -10.47 -13.52 -12.22
CA ILE A 300 -11.41 -12.69 -11.44
C ILE A 300 -12.78 -13.37 -11.25
N ASP A 301 -13.25 -14.12 -12.25
CA ASP A 301 -14.49 -14.89 -12.21
C ASP A 301 -14.47 -16.00 -11.14
N GLY A 302 -13.27 -16.48 -10.78
CA GLY A 302 -13.08 -17.47 -9.72
C GLY A 302 -13.14 -16.89 -8.30
N LEU A 303 -13.06 -15.57 -8.15
CA LEU A 303 -13.06 -14.88 -6.85
C LEU A 303 -14.49 -14.47 -6.47
N PRO A 304 -15.08 -15.05 -5.40
CA PRO A 304 -16.45 -14.74 -5.02
C PRO A 304 -16.65 -13.28 -4.61
N GLU A 305 -17.78 -12.70 -5.04
CA GLU A 305 -18.16 -11.32 -4.70
C GLU A 305 -18.22 -11.05 -3.19
N ARG A 306 -18.62 -12.04 -2.38
CA ARG A 306 -18.65 -11.89 -0.90
C ARG A 306 -17.28 -11.56 -0.30
N TYR A 307 -16.20 -11.97 -0.97
CA TYR A 307 -14.84 -11.68 -0.52
C TYR A 307 -14.26 -10.43 -1.19
N ARG A 308 -14.52 -10.22 -2.49
CA ARG A 308 -14.05 -9.04 -3.23
C ARG A 308 -14.76 -7.75 -2.82
N GLY A 309 -16.08 -7.80 -2.71
CA GLY A 309 -16.92 -6.63 -2.42
C GLY A 309 -16.50 -5.85 -1.17
N PRO A 310 -16.19 -6.52 -0.04
CA PRO A 310 -15.69 -5.82 1.14
C PRO A 310 -14.29 -5.21 1.01
N ILE A 311 -13.41 -5.73 0.13
CA ILE A 311 -12.10 -5.13 -0.17
C ILE A 311 -12.30 -3.83 -0.97
N ASN A 312 -13.22 -3.84 -1.94
CA ASN A 312 -13.59 -2.67 -2.75
C ASN A 312 -12.36 -1.95 -3.33
N ASP A 313 -11.35 -2.68 -3.80
CA ASP A 313 -10.10 -2.15 -4.36
C ASP A 313 -9.29 -1.18 -3.51
N GLY A 314 -9.62 -1.04 -2.23
CA GLY A 314 -8.94 -0.15 -1.30
C GLY A 314 -8.12 -0.92 -0.30
N LEU A 315 -6.81 -0.68 -0.28
CA LEU A 315 -5.90 -1.22 0.73
C LEU A 315 -5.16 -0.08 1.42
N VAL A 316 -4.81 -0.30 2.68
CA VAL A 316 -3.93 0.60 3.42
C VAL A 316 -2.67 -0.12 3.83
N LEU A 317 -1.55 0.58 3.73
CA LEU A 317 -0.23 0.05 4.07
C LEU A 317 0.39 0.83 5.24
N SER A 318 1.53 0.34 5.70
CA SER A 318 2.31 0.99 6.74
C SER A 318 3.79 1.07 6.39
N GLY A 319 4.13 2.02 5.53
CA GLY A 319 5.50 2.47 5.27
C GLY A 319 5.71 3.95 5.61
N ILE A 320 6.91 4.44 5.33
CA ILE A 320 7.29 5.83 5.58
C ILE A 320 6.52 6.82 4.72
N SER A 321 6.05 6.43 3.53
CA SER A 321 5.25 7.34 2.71
C SER A 321 3.78 7.21 3.04
N GLY A 322 3.22 8.23 3.71
CA GLY A 322 1.79 8.29 3.97
C GLY A 322 0.94 8.36 2.69
N TYR A 323 1.52 8.81 1.58
CA TYR A 323 0.87 8.85 0.26
C TYR A 323 0.77 7.45 -0.35
N LEU A 324 1.87 6.69 -0.37
CA LEU A 324 1.88 5.30 -0.88
C LEU A 324 1.09 4.33 0.00
N ASN A 325 0.83 4.70 1.26
CA ASN A 325 -0.01 3.93 2.17
C ASN A 325 -1.50 3.92 1.80
N ILE A 326 -1.94 4.72 0.84
CA ILE A 326 -3.32 4.69 0.31
C ILE A 326 -3.27 4.03 -1.06
N LEU A 327 -3.48 2.71 -1.10
CA LEU A 327 -3.29 1.92 -2.30
C LEU A 327 -4.62 1.63 -3.00
N ASP A 328 -4.67 1.99 -4.28
CA ASP A 328 -5.72 1.57 -5.22
C ASP A 328 -5.26 0.30 -5.96
N VAL A 329 -5.99 -0.80 -5.76
CA VAL A 329 -5.58 -2.12 -6.24
C VAL A 329 -5.41 -2.19 -7.77
N PRO A 330 -6.38 -1.73 -8.59
CA PRO A 330 -6.23 -1.71 -10.04
C PRO A 330 -5.01 -0.91 -10.51
N THR A 331 -4.76 0.26 -9.91
CA THR A 331 -3.59 1.10 -10.26
C THR A 331 -2.28 0.41 -9.93
N TYR A 332 -2.17 -0.18 -8.74
CA TYR A 332 -0.98 -0.93 -8.34
C TYR A 332 -0.75 -2.16 -9.22
N CYS A 333 -1.81 -2.86 -9.64
CA CYS A 333 -1.66 -4.02 -10.52
C CYS A 333 -1.16 -3.63 -11.92
N LYS A 334 -1.54 -2.44 -12.42
CA LYS A 334 -0.97 -1.87 -13.67
C LYS A 334 0.51 -1.55 -13.50
N GLU A 335 0.92 -1.03 -12.35
CA GLU A 335 2.33 -0.80 -12.00
C GLU A 335 3.13 -2.12 -11.99
N VAL A 336 2.61 -3.16 -11.33
CA VAL A 336 3.20 -4.50 -11.29
C VAL A 336 3.30 -5.11 -12.70
N ALA A 337 2.25 -4.98 -13.52
CA ALA A 337 2.27 -5.48 -14.88
C ALA A 337 3.31 -4.74 -15.74
N ALA A 338 3.43 -3.41 -15.58
CA ALA A 338 4.46 -2.62 -16.25
C ALA A 338 5.88 -3.09 -15.92
N LEU A 339 6.14 -3.42 -14.64
CA LEU A 339 7.40 -4.06 -14.22
C LEU A 339 7.61 -5.40 -14.91
N GLY A 340 6.57 -6.23 -15.00
CA GLY A 340 6.63 -7.53 -15.68
C GLY A 340 7.03 -7.42 -17.15
N TYR A 341 6.42 -6.49 -17.91
CA TYR A 341 6.79 -6.23 -19.31
C TYR A 341 8.25 -5.79 -19.42
N ARG A 342 8.68 -4.85 -18.56
CA ARG A 342 10.07 -4.38 -18.53
C ARG A 342 11.05 -5.51 -18.25
N ILE A 343 10.78 -6.37 -17.25
CA ILE A 343 11.63 -7.51 -16.89
C ILE A 343 11.67 -8.56 -18.00
N ALA A 344 10.56 -8.77 -18.71
CA ALA A 344 10.50 -9.65 -19.87
C ALA A 344 11.25 -9.09 -21.09
N GLY A 345 11.58 -7.80 -21.10
CA GLY A 345 12.13 -7.12 -22.28
C GLY A 345 11.12 -7.02 -23.42
N GLU A 346 9.83 -7.04 -23.10
CA GLU A 346 8.73 -6.96 -24.06
C GLU A 346 8.12 -5.55 -24.08
N GLU A 347 7.59 -5.14 -25.23
CA GLU A 347 6.87 -3.87 -25.37
C GLU A 347 5.57 -3.91 -24.56
N MET A 348 5.38 -2.91 -23.71
CA MET A 348 4.17 -2.78 -22.90
C MET A 348 2.97 -2.39 -23.79
N PRO A 349 1.80 -3.05 -23.66
CA PRO A 349 0.61 -2.69 -24.41
C PRO A 349 0.13 -1.27 -24.07
N ALA A 350 -0.45 -0.60 -25.08
CA ALA A 350 -0.96 0.77 -24.94
C ALA A 350 -2.04 0.88 -23.86
N GLU A 351 -2.83 -0.18 -23.68
CA GLU A 351 -3.87 -0.29 -22.66
C GLU A 351 -3.32 -0.15 -21.24
N ILE A 352 -2.07 -0.55 -21.00
CA ILE A 352 -1.40 -0.39 -19.71
C ILE A 352 -0.67 0.96 -19.64
N SER A 353 0.06 1.34 -20.70
CA SER A 353 0.86 2.58 -20.71
C SER A 353 0.01 3.84 -20.62
N ASP A 354 -1.15 3.86 -21.28
CA ASP A 354 -2.02 5.04 -21.33
C ASP A 354 -2.88 5.18 -20.06
N SER A 355 -3.06 4.05 -19.37
CA SER A 355 -3.86 3.91 -18.17
C SER A 355 -3.07 4.19 -16.90
N TYR A 356 -1.84 3.68 -16.79
CA TYR A 356 -0.96 3.90 -15.65
C TYR A 356 -0.32 5.29 -15.71
N ARG A 357 -0.81 6.22 -14.89
CA ARG A 357 -0.33 7.61 -14.82
C ARG A 357 0.30 7.89 -13.46
N GLN A 358 1.61 7.73 -13.38
CA GLN A 358 2.35 7.91 -12.12
C GLN A 358 2.16 9.33 -11.57
N GLY A 359 1.84 9.44 -10.27
CA GLY A 359 1.62 10.71 -9.59
C GLY A 359 0.23 11.32 -9.76
N GLU A 360 -0.64 10.72 -10.58
CA GLU A 360 -2.03 11.12 -10.75
C GLU A 360 -2.98 10.07 -10.16
N VAL A 361 -4.17 10.51 -9.75
CA VAL A 361 -5.29 9.59 -9.53
C VAL A 361 -5.98 9.43 -10.87
N HIS A 362 -6.05 8.20 -11.40
CA HIS A 362 -6.71 7.91 -12.69
C HIS A 362 -7.45 6.56 -12.62
N PHE A 363 -8.77 6.61 -12.64
CA PHE A 363 -9.67 5.46 -12.57
C PHE A 363 -10.41 5.32 -13.90
N ASP A 364 -10.00 4.33 -14.67
CA ASP A 364 -10.57 3.99 -15.99
C ASP A 364 -11.60 2.86 -15.92
N PHE A 365 -11.67 2.12 -14.80
CA PHE A 365 -12.58 1.01 -14.60
C PHE A 365 -12.48 -0.11 -15.65
N GLU A 366 -11.35 -0.26 -16.33
CA GLU A 366 -11.19 -1.26 -17.41
C GLU A 366 -11.02 -2.69 -16.91
N LEU A 367 -10.55 -2.87 -15.67
CA LEU A 367 -10.38 -4.20 -15.09
C LEU A 367 -11.73 -4.76 -14.63
N PRO A 368 -12.11 -5.99 -15.04
CA PRO A 368 -13.40 -6.57 -14.65
C PRO A 368 -13.56 -6.61 -13.13
N GLY A 369 -14.70 -6.11 -12.63
CA GLY A 369 -14.97 -6.06 -11.20
C GLY A 369 -14.33 -4.87 -10.45
N SER A 370 -13.51 -4.05 -11.12
CA SER A 370 -12.87 -2.87 -10.52
C SER A 370 -13.88 -1.80 -10.13
N THR A 371 -13.74 -1.29 -8.91
CA THR A 371 -14.45 -0.12 -8.38
C THR A 371 -13.53 1.04 -8.05
N HIS A 372 -12.20 0.85 -8.11
CA HIS A 372 -11.19 1.84 -7.71
C HIS A 372 -11.46 2.47 -6.33
N ASN A 373 -12.03 1.68 -5.41
CA ASN A 373 -12.45 2.12 -4.09
C ASN A 373 -13.34 3.37 -4.09
N MET A 374 -14.15 3.54 -5.15
CA MET A 374 -15.24 4.51 -5.15
C MET A 374 -16.32 4.07 -4.15
N ARG A 375 -16.88 5.04 -3.43
CA ARG A 375 -17.78 4.80 -2.30
C ARG A 375 -19.06 5.58 -2.45
N VAL A 376 -20.10 5.06 -1.80
CA VAL A 376 -21.38 5.77 -1.63
C VAL A 376 -21.62 6.10 -0.17
N SER A 377 -22.17 7.27 0.11
CA SER A 377 -22.46 7.67 1.50
C SER A 377 -23.70 6.99 2.09
N ASP A 378 -24.59 6.49 1.24
CA ASP A 378 -25.80 5.78 1.66
C ASP A 378 -26.08 4.56 0.75
N PRO A 379 -25.74 3.32 1.20
CA PRO A 379 -25.94 2.10 0.43
C PRO A 379 -27.41 1.69 0.27
N PHE A 380 -28.34 2.36 0.97
CA PHE A 380 -29.78 2.19 0.77
C PHE A 380 -30.24 2.89 -0.50
N PHE A 381 -29.74 4.10 -0.76
CA PHE A 381 -30.12 4.88 -1.94
C PHE A 381 -29.23 4.61 -3.15
N CYS A 382 -27.93 4.36 -2.95
CA CYS A 382 -27.03 4.07 -4.05
C CYS A 382 -26.21 2.81 -3.83
N ARG A 383 -25.88 2.11 -4.91
CA ARG A 383 -24.96 0.95 -4.88
C ARG A 383 -24.09 0.97 -6.12
N THR A 384 -22.85 0.53 -6.00
CA THR A 384 -21.86 0.59 -7.07
C THR A 384 -21.33 -0.79 -7.43
N TRP A 385 -21.07 -1.00 -8.72
CA TRP A 385 -20.35 -2.18 -9.22
C TRP A 385 -19.80 -1.89 -10.61
N HIS A 386 -18.77 -2.63 -11.01
CA HIS A 386 -18.21 -2.57 -12.38
C HIS A 386 -19.25 -2.98 -13.44
N SER A 387 -19.24 -2.35 -14.60
CA SER A 387 -20.10 -2.71 -15.73
C SER A 387 -19.44 -2.44 -17.08
N THR A 388 -19.79 -3.26 -18.07
CA THR A 388 -19.44 -3.05 -19.48
C THR A 388 -20.65 -2.63 -20.33
N GLU A 389 -21.76 -2.21 -19.70
CA GLU A 389 -23.00 -1.84 -20.40
C GLU A 389 -22.92 -0.46 -21.06
N GLN A 390 -22.21 0.47 -20.42
CA GLN A 390 -21.91 1.80 -20.91
C GLN A 390 -20.46 2.09 -20.55
N ALA A 391 -19.71 2.68 -21.48
CA ALA A 391 -18.38 3.18 -21.25
C ALA A 391 -18.19 4.45 -22.10
N ALA A 392 -17.46 5.43 -21.59
CA ALA A 392 -17.16 6.68 -22.27
C ALA A 392 -15.82 6.59 -23.00
N SER A 393 -14.85 5.93 -22.37
CA SER A 393 -13.60 5.43 -22.95
C SER A 393 -13.58 3.90 -22.79
N GLY A 394 -12.65 3.22 -23.48
CA GLY A 394 -12.43 1.77 -23.29
C GLY A 394 -13.68 0.89 -23.34
N THR A 395 -13.84 0.05 -22.31
CA THR A 395 -14.86 -0.99 -22.23
C THR A 395 -15.59 -1.04 -20.89
N GLY A 396 -15.02 -0.48 -19.83
CA GLY A 396 -15.55 -0.55 -18.48
C GLY A 396 -16.05 0.80 -17.95
N SER A 397 -16.91 0.76 -16.94
CA SER A 397 -17.27 1.92 -16.13
C SER A 397 -17.80 1.50 -14.77
N LEU A 398 -17.85 2.43 -13.82
CA LEU A 398 -18.54 2.22 -12.56
C LEU A 398 -20.03 2.50 -12.72
N LYS A 399 -20.85 1.46 -12.57
CA LYS A 399 -22.31 1.56 -12.57
C LYS A 399 -22.81 1.86 -11.16
N VAL A 400 -23.71 2.82 -11.05
CA VAL A 400 -24.30 3.29 -9.80
C VAL A 400 -25.82 3.21 -9.88
N LEU A 401 -26.43 2.32 -9.11
CA LEU A 401 -27.87 2.32 -8.89
C LEU A 401 -28.27 3.57 -8.13
N VAL A 402 -29.34 4.23 -8.57
CA VAL A 402 -30.04 5.25 -7.81
C VAL A 402 -31.44 4.71 -7.52
N ASP A 403 -31.69 4.20 -6.31
CA ASP A 403 -32.94 3.51 -5.97
C ASP A 403 -33.94 4.46 -5.28
N ARG A 404 -34.97 4.86 -6.04
CA ARG A 404 -36.19 5.47 -5.52
C ARG A 404 -35.93 6.67 -4.59
N MET A 405 -35.03 7.56 -4.99
CA MET A 405 -34.78 8.83 -4.31
C MET A 405 -35.93 9.83 -4.56
N GLU A 406 -36.32 10.56 -3.51
CA GLU A 406 -37.30 11.64 -3.59
C GLU A 406 -36.60 12.99 -3.54
N ARG A 407 -37.35 14.07 -3.82
CA ARG A 407 -36.85 15.44 -3.73
C ARG A 407 -36.15 15.70 -2.39
N GLY A 408 -34.87 16.07 -2.46
CA GLY A 408 -34.04 16.40 -1.31
C GLY A 408 -33.35 15.20 -0.65
N HIS A 409 -33.63 13.97 -1.08
CA HIS A 409 -32.74 12.85 -0.75
C HIS A 409 -31.43 13.03 -1.52
N GLN A 410 -30.33 12.81 -0.82
CA GLN A 410 -28.99 12.94 -1.35
C GLN A 410 -28.16 11.70 -1.04
N CYS A 411 -27.29 11.32 -1.96
CA CYS A 411 -26.26 10.31 -1.75
C CYS A 411 -24.98 10.78 -2.44
N LYS A 412 -23.84 10.62 -1.79
CA LYS A 412 -22.54 10.99 -2.36
C LYS A 412 -21.95 9.79 -3.10
N LEU A 413 -21.26 10.04 -4.21
CA LEU A 413 -20.36 9.11 -4.88
C LEU A 413 -18.96 9.73 -4.83
N PHE A 414 -18.00 9.08 -4.19
CA PHE A 414 -16.71 9.72 -3.86
C PHE A 414 -15.53 8.78 -3.79
N TYR A 415 -14.35 9.36 -3.99
CA TYR A 415 -13.06 8.80 -3.62
C TYR A 415 -12.63 9.38 -2.26
N LYS A 416 -11.99 8.56 -1.43
CA LYS A 416 -11.46 8.95 -0.11
C LYS A 416 -9.93 9.06 -0.17
N PRO A 417 -9.37 10.28 -0.39
CA PRO A 417 -7.94 10.49 -0.58
C PRO A 417 -7.16 10.54 0.74
N PHE A 418 -7.83 10.53 1.91
CA PHE A 418 -7.18 10.63 3.21
C PHE A 418 -7.96 9.87 4.29
N TYR A 419 -7.24 9.19 5.17
CA TYR A 419 -7.81 8.36 6.23
C TYR A 419 -7.38 8.84 7.63
N ARG A 420 -8.27 8.66 8.59
CA ARG A 420 -8.14 9.00 10.01
C ARG A 420 -8.34 7.77 10.88
N ARG A 421 -8.00 7.87 12.16
CA ARG A 421 -8.19 6.79 13.12
C ARG A 421 -9.63 6.26 13.16
N ASP A 422 -10.61 7.15 13.08
CA ASP A 422 -12.04 6.81 13.13
C ASP A 422 -12.51 5.98 11.92
N ASP A 423 -11.73 5.94 10.84
CA ASP A 423 -12.02 5.16 9.64
C ASP A 423 -11.72 3.66 9.82
N PHE A 424 -11.05 3.24 10.90
CA PHE A 424 -10.62 1.84 11.11
C PHE A 424 -11.25 1.21 12.34
N SER A 425 -11.44 -0.12 12.29
CA SER A 425 -11.90 -0.90 13.45
C SER A 425 -10.75 -1.25 14.40
N ASP A 426 -9.50 -1.27 13.90
CA ASP A 426 -8.27 -1.57 14.63
C ASP A 426 -7.09 -0.70 14.12
N GLU A 427 -5.90 -0.95 14.65
CA GLU A 427 -4.67 -0.17 14.36
C GLU A 427 -3.49 -1.09 14.02
N ARG A 428 -3.78 -2.25 13.42
CA ARG A 428 -2.76 -3.24 13.04
C ARG A 428 -1.67 -2.55 12.20
N TYR A 429 -0.42 -2.77 12.59
CA TYR A 429 0.78 -2.12 12.03
C TYR A 429 0.75 -0.58 11.96
N SER A 430 -0.10 0.10 12.72
CA SER A 430 -0.10 1.57 12.90
C SER A 430 0.10 2.37 11.59
N PRO A 431 -0.82 2.23 10.62
CA PRO A 431 -0.70 2.89 9.33
C PRO A 431 -0.74 4.42 9.51
N VAL A 432 -0.07 5.11 8.60
CA VAL A 432 0.01 6.58 8.58
C VAL A 432 -0.30 7.08 7.19
N PHE A 433 -0.92 8.26 7.09
CA PHE A 433 -1.51 8.72 5.85
C PHE A 433 -1.11 10.15 5.52
N THR A 434 -1.04 10.40 4.23
CA THR A 434 -0.93 11.71 3.62
C THR A 434 -1.94 11.76 2.46
N PRO A 435 -2.66 12.87 2.24
CA PRO A 435 -3.67 12.93 1.18
C PRO A 435 -3.14 12.58 -0.21
N THR A 436 -3.98 11.99 -1.06
CA THR A 436 -3.71 11.81 -2.50
C THR A 436 -4.36 12.88 -3.38
N ALA A 437 -5.14 13.79 -2.78
CA ALA A 437 -5.81 14.89 -3.46
C ALA A 437 -5.59 16.21 -2.70
N TYR A 438 -5.24 17.27 -3.43
CA TYR A 438 -4.78 18.53 -2.87
C TYR A 438 -5.50 19.74 -3.46
N PRO A 439 -5.70 20.82 -2.68
CA PRO A 439 -6.14 22.11 -3.21
C PRO A 439 -5.33 22.54 -4.45
N GLY A 440 -6.06 23.11 -5.41
CA GLY A 440 -5.50 23.61 -6.65
C GLY A 440 -5.50 22.62 -7.82
N GLN A 441 -5.57 21.32 -7.54
CA GLN A 441 -5.71 20.27 -8.54
C GLN A 441 -7.09 20.28 -9.20
N ILE A 442 -7.19 19.68 -10.37
CA ILE A 442 -8.42 19.53 -11.14
C ILE A 442 -8.92 18.11 -11.00
N VAL A 443 -10.18 17.98 -10.62
CA VAL A 443 -10.93 16.73 -10.66
C VAL A 443 -11.71 16.71 -11.98
N SER A 444 -11.66 15.61 -12.71
CA SER A 444 -12.49 15.38 -13.89
C SER A 444 -13.14 14.00 -13.85
N MET A 445 -14.32 13.89 -14.44
CA MET A 445 -15.04 12.63 -14.60
C MET A 445 -16.07 12.71 -15.73
N LYS A 446 -16.42 11.56 -16.30
CA LYS A 446 -17.50 11.43 -17.28
C LYS A 446 -18.68 10.73 -16.65
N LEU A 447 -19.88 11.31 -16.82
CA LEU A 447 -21.13 10.80 -16.24
C LEU A 447 -22.17 10.52 -17.32
N TYR A 448 -22.86 9.39 -17.22
CA TYR A 448 -23.98 9.01 -18.09
C TYR A 448 -25.21 8.66 -17.28
N LEU A 449 -26.37 9.18 -17.67
CA LEU A 449 -27.65 8.92 -17.01
C LEU A 449 -28.55 7.98 -17.83
N ASP A 450 -28.96 6.87 -17.20
CA ASP A 450 -30.06 6.02 -17.64
C ASP A 450 -31.19 5.97 -16.58
N GLN A 451 -32.04 7.00 -16.58
CA GLN A 451 -33.18 7.12 -15.69
C GLN A 451 -34.41 6.38 -16.23
N TRP A 452 -34.98 5.49 -15.42
CA TRP A 452 -36.16 4.68 -15.75
C TRP A 452 -37.45 5.24 -15.18
N ASN A 453 -37.39 5.91 -14.03
CA ASN A 453 -38.54 6.56 -13.40
C ASN A 453 -38.15 7.88 -12.74
N GLY A 454 -39.14 8.72 -12.46
CA GLY A 454 -38.97 10.08 -11.98
C GLY A 454 -39.39 11.09 -13.03
N TRP A 455 -40.07 12.15 -12.62
CA TRP A 455 -40.55 13.21 -13.52
C TRP A 455 -39.53 14.31 -13.76
N GLU A 456 -38.49 14.35 -12.92
CA GLU A 456 -37.37 15.28 -13.04
C GLU A 456 -36.07 14.48 -13.11
N THR A 457 -35.13 14.98 -13.92
CA THR A 457 -33.81 14.35 -14.06
C THR A 457 -33.00 14.53 -12.78
N ILE A 458 -32.11 13.58 -12.50
CA ILE A 458 -31.15 13.66 -11.39
C ILE A 458 -30.30 14.94 -11.48
N GLY A 459 -30.07 15.56 -10.33
CA GLY A 459 -29.04 16.58 -10.15
C GLY A 459 -27.77 15.96 -9.61
N ILE A 460 -26.63 16.47 -10.08
CA ILE A 460 -25.34 16.22 -9.43
C ILE A 460 -24.68 17.54 -9.04
N ALA A 461 -23.93 17.55 -7.95
CA ALA A 461 -23.10 18.68 -7.57
C ALA A 461 -21.70 18.18 -7.21
N PRO A 462 -20.63 18.64 -7.90
CA PRO A 462 -19.27 18.34 -7.47
C PRO A 462 -19.01 18.86 -6.06
N TYR A 463 -18.23 18.13 -5.28
CA TYR A 463 -17.92 18.52 -3.91
C TYR A 463 -16.55 18.05 -3.45
N VAL A 464 -16.05 18.76 -2.43
CA VAL A 464 -14.88 18.41 -1.63
C VAL A 464 -15.28 18.48 -0.17
N ARG A 465 -14.91 17.49 0.64
CA ARG A 465 -15.13 17.50 2.09
C ARG A 465 -13.83 17.70 2.82
N THR A 466 -13.82 18.56 3.82
CA THR A 466 -12.67 18.81 4.71
C THR A 466 -12.67 17.88 5.92
N THR A 467 -11.49 17.52 6.40
CA THR A 467 -11.32 16.45 7.39
C THR A 467 -11.71 16.85 8.81
N SER A 468 -11.29 18.04 9.27
CA SER A 468 -11.42 18.44 10.68
C SER A 468 -12.83 18.88 11.05
N ASP A 469 -13.51 19.62 10.18
CA ASP A 469 -14.85 20.16 10.41
C ASP A 469 -15.95 19.38 9.66
N LYS A 470 -15.56 18.42 8.82
CA LYS A 470 -16.48 17.57 8.03
C LYS A 470 -17.41 18.38 7.12
N LYS A 471 -16.99 19.58 6.70
CA LYS A 471 -17.76 20.49 5.86
C LYS A 471 -17.68 20.07 4.39
N ASP A 472 -18.83 20.09 3.72
CA ASP A 472 -18.92 19.84 2.27
C ASP A 472 -18.89 21.18 1.50
N HIS A 473 -17.95 21.31 0.58
CA HIS A 473 -17.77 22.44 -0.32
C HIS A 473 -18.40 22.13 -1.68
N LEU A 474 -19.71 22.39 -1.82
CA LEU A 474 -20.47 22.14 -3.05
C LEU A 474 -20.15 23.16 -4.15
N GLN A 475 -19.95 22.68 -5.38
CA GLN A 475 -19.58 23.47 -6.54
C GLN A 475 -20.67 23.48 -7.62
N GLY A 476 -21.83 24.05 -7.27
CA GLY A 476 -22.95 24.24 -8.20
C GLY A 476 -23.65 22.95 -8.63
N TYR A 477 -24.94 23.06 -8.95
CA TYR A 477 -25.72 21.92 -9.42
C TYR A 477 -25.71 21.83 -10.95
N ILE A 478 -25.51 20.61 -11.44
CA ILE A 478 -25.47 20.24 -12.85
C ILE A 478 -26.61 19.27 -13.08
N LYS A 479 -27.43 19.53 -14.11
CA LYS A 479 -28.47 18.60 -14.54
C LYS A 479 -27.91 17.64 -15.58
N LEU A 480 -28.00 16.35 -15.31
CA LEU A 480 -27.65 15.32 -16.29
C LEU A 480 -28.72 15.19 -17.37
N GLN A 481 -28.30 14.78 -18.56
CA GLN A 481 -29.18 14.51 -19.70
C GLN A 481 -29.31 13.00 -19.89
N GLN A 482 -30.54 12.52 -20.03
CA GLN A 482 -30.81 11.11 -20.32
C GLN A 482 -30.06 10.66 -21.59
N GLY A 483 -29.37 9.54 -21.51
CA GLY A 483 -28.78 8.86 -22.65
C GLY A 483 -27.53 9.53 -23.23
N LYS A 484 -26.86 10.43 -22.47
CA LYS A 484 -25.68 11.16 -22.94
C LYS A 484 -24.59 11.22 -21.87
N TRP A 485 -23.35 11.11 -22.33
CA TRP A 485 -22.16 11.41 -21.53
C TRP A 485 -22.01 12.91 -21.34
N LEU A 486 -21.70 13.30 -20.11
CA LEU A 486 -21.33 14.66 -19.72
C LEU A 486 -19.99 14.60 -19.01
N GLU A 487 -19.04 15.40 -19.48
CA GLU A 487 -17.80 15.64 -18.75
C GLU A 487 -18.05 16.69 -17.66
N VAL A 488 -17.62 16.38 -16.44
CA VAL A 488 -17.72 17.23 -15.26
C VAL A 488 -16.31 17.45 -14.75
N SER A 489 -15.92 18.72 -14.64
CA SER A 489 -14.61 19.10 -14.12
C SER A 489 -14.71 20.26 -13.15
N PHE A 490 -13.90 20.22 -12.09
CA PHE A 490 -13.87 21.25 -11.05
C PHE A 490 -12.50 21.31 -10.36
N ARG A 491 -12.19 22.46 -9.76
CA ARG A 491 -10.94 22.65 -9.01
C ARG A 491 -11.16 22.35 -7.54
N ILE A 492 -10.25 21.60 -6.91
CA ILE A 492 -10.25 21.43 -5.45
C ILE A 492 -10.01 22.81 -4.83
N PRO A 493 -10.94 23.34 -4.01
CA PRO A 493 -10.82 24.68 -3.45
C PRO A 493 -9.75 24.70 -2.36
N ASP A 494 -9.34 25.91 -1.95
CA ASP A 494 -8.54 26.08 -0.74
C ASP A 494 -9.33 25.54 0.47
N THR A 495 -8.67 24.73 1.28
CA THR A 495 -9.21 24.09 2.50
C THR A 495 -8.79 24.82 3.77
N ASP A 496 -8.16 26.00 3.65
CA ASP A 496 -7.60 26.78 4.75
C ASP A 496 -6.66 25.93 5.63
N GLY A 497 -5.86 25.07 5.00
CA GLY A 497 -4.90 24.20 5.68
C GLY A 497 -5.46 22.89 6.24
N ASP A 498 -6.71 22.53 5.94
CA ASP A 498 -7.29 21.21 6.27
C ASP A 498 -7.03 20.17 5.17
N MET A 499 -7.11 18.89 5.51
CA MET A 499 -6.92 17.79 4.57
C MET A 499 -8.23 17.48 3.83
N VAL A 500 -8.13 17.08 2.55
CA VAL A 500 -9.28 16.60 1.78
C VAL A 500 -9.69 15.21 2.29
N ASP A 501 -10.89 15.08 2.83
CA ASP A 501 -11.47 13.83 3.37
C ASP A 501 -12.19 13.02 2.30
N GLU A 502 -12.94 13.70 1.42
CA GLU A 502 -13.69 13.12 0.31
C GLU A 502 -13.65 14.06 -0.89
N VAL A 503 -13.68 13.49 -2.09
CA VAL A 503 -13.81 14.24 -3.34
C VAL A 503 -14.69 13.44 -4.31
N GLY A 504 -15.67 14.10 -4.93
CA GLY A 504 -16.62 13.43 -5.81
C GLY A 504 -17.85 14.26 -6.14
N ILE A 505 -19.00 13.61 -6.21
CA ILE A 505 -20.29 14.25 -6.52
C ILE A 505 -21.35 13.91 -5.47
N VAL A 506 -22.24 14.86 -5.21
CA VAL A 506 -23.52 14.63 -4.53
C VAL A 506 -24.58 14.38 -5.58
N ILE A 507 -25.23 13.23 -5.51
CA ILE A 507 -26.38 12.83 -6.32
C ILE A 507 -27.65 13.24 -5.56
N GLU A 508 -28.53 14.01 -6.20
CA GLU A 508 -29.79 14.45 -5.61
C GLU A 508 -30.99 14.00 -6.45
N GLY A 509 -31.96 13.38 -5.78
CA GLY A 509 -33.27 13.12 -6.37
C GLY A 509 -34.07 14.43 -6.41
N TYR A 510 -34.68 14.75 -7.56
CA TYR A 510 -35.57 15.91 -7.68
C TYR A 510 -37.06 15.54 -7.78
N SER A 511 -37.36 14.28 -8.07
CA SER A 511 -38.75 13.87 -8.31
C SER A 511 -39.57 13.77 -7.02
N PRO A 512 -40.87 14.08 -7.04
CA PRO A 512 -41.74 13.96 -5.86
C PRO A 512 -42.00 12.49 -5.47
N ALA A 513 -42.42 12.24 -4.23
CA ALA A 513 -42.71 10.92 -3.66
C ALA A 513 -43.55 9.98 -4.54
N LYS A 514 -44.51 10.55 -5.29
CA LYS A 514 -45.41 9.81 -6.20
C LYS A 514 -44.74 9.24 -7.44
N SER A 515 -43.53 9.68 -7.76
CA SER A 515 -42.74 9.18 -8.89
C SER A 515 -41.26 9.32 -8.55
N LYS A 516 -40.78 8.43 -7.68
CA LYS A 516 -39.41 8.50 -7.15
C LYS A 516 -38.39 8.30 -8.28
N THR A 517 -37.28 9.02 -8.21
CA THR A 517 -36.19 8.88 -9.16
C THR A 517 -35.56 7.50 -9.03
N LEU A 518 -35.54 6.75 -10.14
CA LEU A 518 -34.96 5.40 -10.22
C LEU A 518 -34.22 5.26 -11.55
N GLY A 519 -32.99 4.74 -11.50
CA GLY A 519 -32.21 4.47 -12.70
C GLY A 519 -30.75 4.14 -12.38
N MET A 520 -29.92 4.27 -13.41
CA MET A 520 -28.48 4.04 -13.35
C MET A 520 -27.72 5.31 -13.72
N LEU A 521 -26.68 5.61 -12.94
CA LEU A 521 -25.64 6.56 -13.29
C LEU A 521 -24.37 5.76 -13.59
N TYR A 522 -23.65 6.08 -14.65
CA TYR A 522 -22.35 5.50 -14.95
C TYR A 522 -21.28 6.57 -14.78
N LEU A 523 -20.17 6.20 -14.15
CA LEU A 523 -18.99 7.02 -13.95
C LEU A 523 -17.83 6.37 -14.69
N ASP A 524 -17.11 7.18 -15.48
CA ASP A 524 -15.94 6.76 -16.23
C ASP A 524 -14.86 7.87 -16.24
N ASP A 525 -13.60 7.52 -16.51
CA ASP A 525 -12.42 8.38 -16.54
C ASP A 525 -12.34 9.36 -15.34
N PHE A 526 -12.48 8.88 -14.11
CA PHE A 526 -12.30 9.73 -12.92
C PHE A 526 -10.81 10.04 -12.74
N SER A 527 -10.46 11.32 -12.63
CA SER A 527 -9.07 11.72 -12.45
C SER A 527 -8.89 12.93 -11.53
N ILE A 528 -7.72 12.98 -10.88
CA ILE A 528 -7.24 14.13 -10.13
C ILE A 528 -5.84 14.46 -10.64
N THR A 529 -5.71 15.61 -11.31
CA THR A 529 -4.49 15.98 -12.04
C THR A 529 -4.14 17.45 -11.85
N GLY A 530 -2.95 17.83 -12.33
CA GLY A 530 -2.45 19.19 -12.28
C GLY A 530 -1.79 19.56 -10.96
N LYS A 531 -1.27 20.79 -10.93
CA LYS A 531 -0.42 21.30 -9.87
C LYS A 531 -1.22 21.63 -8.61
N SER A 532 -0.67 21.26 -7.45
CA SER A 532 -1.23 21.61 -6.15
C SER A 532 -0.66 22.93 -5.59
N GLU A 533 -1.49 23.65 -4.84
CA GLU A 533 -1.09 24.82 -4.05
C GLU A 533 -1.93 24.81 -2.77
N TYR A 534 -1.31 24.50 -1.64
CA TYR A 534 -2.02 24.23 -0.39
C TYR A 534 -1.20 24.56 0.86
N ARG A 535 -1.90 24.61 1.99
CA ARG A 535 -1.33 24.76 3.33
C ARG A 535 -1.58 23.51 4.16
N ILE A 536 -0.77 23.28 5.19
CA ILE A 536 -1.08 22.41 6.32
C ILE A 536 -1.14 23.28 7.56
N ALA A 537 -2.34 23.47 8.08
CA ALA A 537 -2.55 24.17 9.35
C ALA A 537 -2.39 23.18 10.50
N LEU A 538 -1.32 23.32 11.29
CA LEU A 538 -0.99 22.38 12.37
C LEU A 538 -2.07 22.36 13.46
N ALA A 539 -2.73 23.49 13.73
CA ALA A 539 -3.85 23.58 14.66
C ALA A 539 -5.06 22.70 14.26
N LYS A 540 -5.17 22.29 13.00
CA LYS A 540 -6.23 21.38 12.50
C LYS A 540 -5.83 19.90 12.55
N GLN A 541 -4.54 19.61 12.78
CA GLN A 541 -4.01 18.25 12.80
C GLN A 541 -4.27 17.56 14.15
N LYS A 542 -4.10 16.23 14.19
CA LYS A 542 -4.22 15.46 15.44
C LYS A 542 -3.12 14.43 15.55
N THR A 543 -2.85 14.03 16.78
CA THR A 543 -2.04 12.87 17.12
C THR A 543 -2.87 11.59 16.96
N GLU A 544 -2.55 10.77 15.97
CA GLU A 544 -3.21 9.50 15.65
C GLU A 544 -2.16 8.48 15.20
N PHE A 545 -2.34 7.19 15.51
CA PHE A 545 -1.42 6.11 15.11
C PHE A 545 0.06 6.34 15.48
N GLY A 546 0.31 7.04 16.60
CA GLY A 546 1.66 7.39 17.04
C GLY A 546 2.34 8.50 16.21
N CYS A 547 1.60 9.20 15.35
CA CYS A 547 2.08 10.31 14.53
C CYS A 547 1.18 11.56 14.66
N VAL A 548 1.61 12.69 14.10
CA VAL A 548 0.76 13.88 13.90
C VAL A 548 0.38 13.96 12.43
N THR A 549 -0.91 14.00 12.12
CA THR A 549 -1.36 14.07 10.72
C THR A 549 -0.86 15.34 10.00
N PRO A 550 -0.60 15.31 8.69
CA PRO A 550 -0.52 14.15 7.80
C PRO A 550 0.90 13.56 7.73
N PHE A 551 1.70 13.73 8.78
CA PHE A 551 3.11 13.36 8.78
C PHE A 551 3.33 11.91 9.20
N SER A 552 4.29 11.26 8.55
CA SER A 552 4.89 10.00 8.98
C SER A 552 6.25 10.27 9.62
N PHE A 553 6.48 9.72 10.80
CA PHE A 553 7.72 9.93 11.54
C PHE A 553 8.71 8.78 11.33
N ASP A 554 9.96 9.15 11.12
CA ASP A 554 11.13 8.31 11.28
C ASP A 554 11.96 8.86 12.44
N HIS A 555 12.04 8.09 13.54
CA HIS A 555 12.66 8.48 14.80
C HIS A 555 12.12 9.77 15.44
N GLY A 556 12.73 10.15 16.57
CA GLY A 556 12.42 11.37 17.31
C GLY A 556 11.19 11.26 18.22
N ALA A 557 11.09 12.18 19.16
CA ALA A 557 9.89 12.43 19.93
C ALA A 557 9.19 13.65 19.32
N TRP A 558 7.99 13.42 18.80
CA TRP A 558 7.19 14.42 18.12
C TRP A 558 5.94 14.74 18.92
N ASP A 559 5.56 16.02 18.95
CA ASP A 559 4.32 16.45 19.61
C ASP A 559 3.67 17.62 18.87
N LEU A 560 2.37 17.83 19.12
CA LEU A 560 1.59 18.94 18.57
C LEU A 560 1.23 19.91 19.70
N GLU A 561 1.88 21.07 19.75
CA GLU A 561 1.60 22.14 20.71
C GLU A 561 0.92 23.32 20.01
N GLY A 562 -0.41 23.37 20.08
CA GLY A 562 -1.20 24.45 19.47
C GLY A 562 -1.10 24.43 17.94
N ASP A 563 -0.38 25.39 17.38
CA ASP A 563 -0.12 25.56 15.95
C ASP A 563 1.31 25.16 15.54
N ARG A 564 1.98 24.35 16.36
CA ARG A 564 3.39 23.95 16.16
C ARG A 564 3.61 22.46 16.28
N LEU A 565 4.42 21.93 15.39
CA LEU A 565 4.93 20.57 15.41
C LEU A 565 6.31 20.63 16.07
N LEU A 566 6.42 20.00 17.23
CA LEU A 566 7.65 19.97 18.00
C LEU A 566 8.42 18.69 17.74
N LEU A 567 9.72 18.83 17.58
CA LEU A 567 10.69 17.74 17.52
C LEU A 567 11.64 17.84 18.70
N MET A 568 11.87 16.72 19.38
CA MET A 568 13.00 16.50 20.26
C MET A 568 13.70 15.20 19.87
N ARG A 569 15.03 15.22 19.74
CA ARG A 569 15.77 14.04 19.26
C ARG A 569 17.24 14.01 19.69
N CYS A 570 17.83 12.81 19.62
CA CYS A 570 19.27 12.57 19.82
C CYS A 570 19.97 12.12 18.52
N GLU A 571 19.29 11.39 17.64
CA GLU A 571 19.75 10.82 16.35
C GLU A 571 18.85 11.27 15.19
N PRO A 572 19.31 11.26 13.90
CA PRO A 572 18.54 11.70 12.73
C PRO A 572 17.06 11.37 12.86
N ALA A 573 16.21 12.39 12.75
CA ALA A 573 14.78 12.23 12.92
C ALA A 573 14.04 13.22 12.02
N PHE A 574 13.08 12.69 11.27
CA PHE A 574 12.35 13.41 10.24
C PHE A 574 10.87 13.03 10.21
N ALA A 575 10.06 13.99 9.80
CA ALA A 575 8.63 13.85 9.56
C ALA A 575 8.36 14.14 8.09
N TYR A 576 7.66 13.24 7.39
CA TYR A 576 7.43 13.31 5.95
C TYR A 576 5.95 13.46 5.61
N ALA A 577 5.63 14.25 4.58
CA ALA A 577 4.29 14.44 4.04
C ALA A 577 4.36 14.88 2.56
N GLY A 578 3.18 15.04 1.95
CA GLY A 578 3.02 15.44 0.55
C GLY A 578 2.93 14.28 -0.45
N ASN A 579 2.65 14.65 -1.69
CA ASN A 579 2.60 13.73 -2.82
C ASN A 579 3.98 13.07 -3.01
N TYR A 580 4.02 11.74 -2.98
CA TYR A 580 5.26 10.99 -3.16
C TYR A 580 5.91 11.25 -4.53
N TYR A 581 5.13 11.59 -5.55
CA TYR A 581 5.61 11.82 -6.92
C TYR A 581 5.76 13.32 -7.27
N ALA A 582 5.68 14.23 -6.29
CA ALA A 582 5.91 15.65 -6.54
C ALA A 582 7.34 15.89 -7.04
N ALA A 583 7.48 16.54 -8.20
CA ALA A 583 8.77 16.77 -8.85
C ALA A 583 9.28 18.20 -8.63
N ASP A 584 8.60 19.19 -9.23
CA ASP A 584 9.00 20.60 -9.16
C ASP A 584 8.09 21.37 -8.21
N TYR A 585 8.61 21.73 -7.04
CA TYR A 585 7.83 22.42 -6.02
C TYR A 585 8.67 23.17 -5.00
N THR A 586 7.99 24.05 -4.26
CA THR A 586 8.52 24.75 -3.10
C THR A 586 7.74 24.36 -1.86
N VAL A 587 8.44 24.03 -0.77
CA VAL A 587 7.87 23.90 0.58
C VAL A 587 8.40 25.02 1.46
N THR A 588 7.51 25.67 2.21
CA THR A 588 7.84 26.77 3.12
C THR A 588 7.23 26.50 4.49
N ALA A 589 8.00 26.72 5.56
CA ALA A 589 7.48 26.69 6.93
C ALA A 589 8.28 27.63 7.86
N PRO A 590 7.63 28.25 8.86
CA PRO A 590 8.33 28.89 9.98
C PRO A 590 9.08 27.83 10.80
N VAL A 591 10.36 28.04 11.06
CA VAL A 591 11.21 27.16 11.86
C VAL A 591 11.81 27.96 13.02
N THR A 592 11.52 27.51 14.24
CA THR A 592 12.08 28.09 15.46
C THR A 592 13.08 27.10 16.08
N PRO A 593 14.39 27.41 16.05
CA PRO A 593 15.40 26.61 16.71
C PRO A 593 15.33 26.84 18.22
N LEU A 594 14.84 25.86 18.99
CA LEU A 594 14.72 25.98 20.44
C LEU A 594 16.05 25.62 21.14
N ASN A 595 16.76 24.62 20.62
CA ASN A 595 18.11 24.22 21.04
C ASN A 595 18.73 23.27 20.00
N GLY A 596 20.05 23.14 19.99
CA GLY A 596 20.79 22.29 19.06
C GLY A 596 21.26 23.05 17.82
N ASP A 597 21.86 22.32 16.89
CA ASP A 597 22.60 22.89 15.75
C ASP A 597 22.03 22.47 14.39
N SER A 598 20.82 21.92 14.35
CA SER A 598 20.24 21.40 13.10
C SER A 598 18.72 21.52 13.10
N HIS A 599 18.20 22.33 12.18
CA HIS A 599 16.77 22.64 12.04
C HIS A 599 16.42 22.74 10.55
N LEU A 600 15.89 21.65 10.00
CA LEU A 600 15.86 21.43 8.55
C LEU A 600 14.45 21.19 8.03
N LEU A 601 14.22 21.60 6.78
CA LEU A 601 13.16 21.08 5.91
C LEU A 601 13.75 19.98 5.01
N THR A 602 12.91 19.09 4.51
CA THR A 602 13.28 18.10 3.49
C THR A 602 12.45 18.27 2.23
N ILE A 603 13.04 17.93 1.09
CA ILE A 603 12.42 17.99 -0.23
C ILE A 603 12.86 16.80 -1.07
N ARG A 604 11.98 16.36 -1.98
CA ARG A 604 12.18 15.18 -2.85
C ARG A 604 12.67 13.96 -2.07
N ALA A 605 12.08 13.73 -0.90
CA ALA A 605 12.34 12.54 -0.11
C ALA A 605 11.62 11.34 -0.71
N GLN A 606 12.39 10.37 -1.21
CA GLN A 606 11.89 9.10 -1.76
C GLN A 606 11.79 7.99 -0.70
N GLY A 607 11.94 8.36 0.57
CA GLY A 607 11.89 7.50 1.74
C GLY A 607 12.76 8.08 2.86
N ALA A 608 13.02 7.31 3.91
CA ALA A 608 13.83 7.73 5.05
C ALA A 608 15.31 7.92 4.68
N MET A 609 15.80 7.19 3.67
CA MET A 609 17.24 7.11 3.34
C MET A 609 17.62 7.87 2.05
N ARG A 610 16.65 8.48 1.35
CA ARG A 610 16.84 9.11 0.04
C ARG A 610 16.14 10.47 -0.02
N GLY A 611 16.87 11.52 -0.39
CA GLY A 611 16.31 12.84 -0.66
C GLY A 611 17.25 13.99 -0.32
N TYR A 612 16.70 15.19 -0.20
CA TYR A 612 17.47 16.38 0.19
C TYR A 612 16.93 17.00 1.47
N ALA A 613 17.82 17.64 2.21
CA ALA A 613 17.47 18.42 3.41
C ALA A 613 18.18 19.76 3.38
N GLY A 614 17.56 20.80 3.94
CA GLY A 614 18.15 22.13 3.98
C GLY A 614 17.58 22.99 5.10
N GLY A 615 18.42 23.84 5.69
CA GLY A 615 17.98 24.75 6.73
C GLY A 615 19.12 25.27 7.60
N LEU A 616 18.78 25.61 8.85
CA LEU A 616 19.71 26.17 9.84
C LEU A 616 20.64 25.06 10.37
N ALA A 617 21.92 25.36 10.42
CA ALA A 617 22.98 24.45 10.82
C ALA A 617 23.96 25.11 11.83
N ALA A 618 24.86 24.31 12.38
CA ALA A 618 25.91 24.72 13.32
C ALA A 618 26.69 25.96 12.86
N ASP A 619 27.33 26.62 13.83
CA ASP A 619 28.26 27.75 13.63
C ASP A 619 27.64 28.97 12.92
N GLY A 620 26.32 29.17 13.07
CA GLY A 620 25.61 30.27 12.41
C GLY A 620 25.69 30.13 10.89
N THR A 621 25.39 28.94 10.38
CA THR A 621 25.35 28.65 8.95
C THR A 621 23.98 28.13 8.52
N VAL A 622 23.76 28.17 7.22
CA VAL A 622 22.74 27.36 6.55
C VAL A 622 23.43 26.34 5.67
N LYS A 623 22.80 25.17 5.49
CA LYS A 623 23.36 24.06 4.73
C LYS A 623 22.31 23.36 3.87
N LEU A 624 22.76 22.81 2.74
CA LEU A 624 22.05 21.85 1.92
C LEU A 624 22.73 20.48 2.05
N TYR A 625 21.93 19.43 2.15
CA TYR A 625 22.38 18.05 2.27
C TYR A 625 21.68 17.15 1.25
N LYS A 626 22.39 16.11 0.81
CA LYS A 626 21.79 14.93 0.17
C LYS A 626 21.86 13.76 1.13
N ASN A 627 20.75 13.06 1.30
CA ASN A 627 20.70 11.76 1.93
C ASN A 627 20.70 10.69 0.83
N ASP A 628 21.74 9.85 0.79
CA ASP A 628 21.80 8.64 -0.03
C ASP A 628 22.37 7.52 0.85
N PHE A 629 21.51 6.98 1.70
CA PHE A 629 21.89 6.08 2.78
C PHE A 629 22.95 6.69 3.72
N GLY A 630 22.82 7.99 3.97
CA GLY A 630 23.76 8.82 4.70
C GLY A 630 23.76 10.26 4.21
N TYR A 631 23.85 11.21 5.14
CA TYR A 631 23.83 12.64 4.81
C TYR A 631 25.22 13.15 4.41
N ARG A 632 25.30 13.75 3.23
CA ARG A 632 26.47 14.51 2.75
C ARG A 632 26.10 15.97 2.49
N GLU A 633 27.02 16.89 2.79
CA GLU A 633 26.84 18.32 2.49
C GLU A 633 26.95 18.55 0.97
N LEU A 634 26.00 19.32 0.42
CA LEU A 634 26.03 19.84 -0.96
C LEU A 634 26.55 21.29 -1.02
N GLY A 635 26.33 22.06 0.04
CA GLY A 635 26.81 23.43 0.15
C GLY A 635 26.44 24.09 1.47
N SER A 636 27.15 25.16 1.80
CA SER A 636 26.99 25.92 3.05
C SER A 636 27.22 27.42 2.85
N ALA A 637 26.52 28.25 3.63
CA ALA A 637 26.66 29.71 3.64
C ALA A 637 26.51 30.26 5.07
N ALA A 638 27.16 31.38 5.35
CA ALA A 638 27.06 32.04 6.64
C ALA A 638 25.67 32.70 6.81
N PHE A 639 25.04 32.45 7.95
CA PHE A 639 23.78 33.05 8.37
C PHE A 639 23.65 32.99 9.89
N GLY A 640 23.89 34.12 10.56
CA GLY A 640 23.88 34.21 12.02
C GLY A 640 22.46 34.15 12.59
N TRP A 641 21.91 32.94 12.70
CA TRP A 641 20.63 32.68 13.34
C TRP A 641 20.77 32.59 14.88
N GLU A 642 19.70 32.88 15.60
CA GLU A 642 19.62 32.89 17.06
C GLU A 642 18.58 31.88 17.54
N GLN A 643 18.82 31.28 18.72
CA GLN A 643 17.84 30.40 19.37
C GLN A 643 16.58 31.18 19.76
N GLU A 644 15.44 30.48 19.76
CA GLU A 644 14.10 31.02 20.05
C GLU A 644 13.58 32.08 19.05
N GLN A 645 14.35 32.40 18.00
CA GLN A 645 13.91 33.26 16.90
C GLN A 645 13.32 32.41 15.76
N ALA A 646 12.10 32.74 15.31
CA ALA A 646 11.51 32.08 14.15
C ALA A 646 12.09 32.64 12.83
N TYR A 647 12.38 31.74 11.89
CA TYR A 647 12.79 32.06 10.52
C TYR A 647 11.86 31.39 9.53
N GLU A 648 11.48 32.06 8.45
CA GLU A 648 10.74 31.43 7.36
C GLU A 648 11.73 30.71 6.45
N LEU A 649 11.73 29.38 6.49
CA LEU A 649 12.56 28.57 5.60
C LEU A 649 11.74 28.14 4.39
N SER A 650 12.33 28.26 3.20
CA SER A 650 11.78 27.65 1.99
C SER A 650 12.82 26.77 1.33
N LEU A 651 12.42 25.55 0.99
CA LEU A 651 13.22 24.64 0.18
C LEU A 651 12.50 24.45 -1.16
N LYS A 652 13.20 24.73 -2.25
CA LYS A 652 12.67 24.70 -3.61
C LYS A 652 13.47 23.73 -4.45
N ALA A 653 12.78 22.87 -5.21
CA ALA A 653 13.39 21.99 -6.19
C ALA A 653 12.71 22.21 -7.54
N VAL A 654 13.50 22.56 -8.57
CA VAL A 654 13.03 22.73 -9.95
C VAL A 654 14.07 22.17 -10.90
N GLY A 655 13.69 21.19 -11.72
CA GLY A 655 14.63 20.45 -12.56
C GLY A 655 15.74 19.81 -11.70
N ASP A 656 17.00 20.10 -12.02
CA ASP A 656 18.19 19.59 -11.31
C ASP A 656 18.64 20.47 -10.13
N THR A 657 17.92 21.55 -9.83
CA THR A 657 18.38 22.61 -8.92
C THR A 657 17.59 22.61 -7.62
N ILE A 658 18.31 22.53 -6.49
CA ILE A 658 17.79 22.60 -5.14
C ILE A 658 18.24 23.92 -4.51
N THR A 659 17.30 24.73 -4.05
CA THR A 659 17.56 26.07 -3.52
C THR A 659 16.97 26.24 -2.13
N LEU A 660 17.77 26.73 -1.19
CA LEU A 660 17.36 27.09 0.16
C LEU A 660 17.23 28.62 0.28
N LEU A 661 16.07 29.07 0.73
CA LEU A 661 15.78 30.45 1.06
C LEU A 661 15.52 30.60 2.57
N VAL A 662 15.91 31.74 3.11
CA VAL A 662 15.59 32.17 4.48
C VAL A 662 14.98 33.56 4.42
N ASP A 663 13.80 33.73 5.00
CA ASP A 663 13.01 34.96 5.00
C ASP A 663 12.84 35.54 3.57
N GLY A 664 12.56 34.65 2.61
CA GLY A 664 12.38 34.98 1.19
C GLY A 664 13.67 35.31 0.42
N LYS A 665 14.85 35.29 1.06
CA LYS A 665 16.14 35.53 0.40
C LYS A 665 16.82 34.20 0.08
N GLU A 666 17.23 34.02 -1.17
CA GLU A 666 18.07 32.90 -1.57
C GLU A 666 19.43 32.95 -0.85
N MET A 667 19.75 31.84 -0.15
CA MET A 667 20.98 31.70 0.60
C MET A 667 21.95 30.73 -0.07
N LEU A 668 21.42 29.62 -0.61
CA LEU A 668 22.19 28.54 -1.21
C LEU A 668 21.43 27.90 -2.36
N SER A 669 22.17 27.44 -3.37
CA SER A 669 21.67 26.60 -4.44
C SER A 669 22.70 25.52 -4.79
N ALA A 670 22.23 24.31 -5.10
CA ALA A 670 23.03 23.18 -5.51
C ALA A 670 22.37 22.46 -6.69
N LYS A 671 23.18 21.87 -7.57
CA LYS A 671 22.71 21.01 -8.66
C LYS A 671 22.95 19.54 -8.32
N ASP A 672 21.90 18.73 -8.33
CA ASP A 672 21.94 17.27 -8.16
C ASP A 672 20.66 16.67 -8.77
N ASP A 673 20.81 15.67 -9.63
CA ASP A 673 19.75 15.04 -10.41
C ASP A 673 19.41 13.63 -9.90
N SER A 674 19.98 13.19 -8.78
CA SER A 674 19.77 11.80 -8.33
C SER A 674 18.37 11.54 -7.79
N TYR A 675 17.68 12.58 -7.32
CA TYR A 675 16.28 12.50 -6.87
C TYR A 675 15.45 13.60 -7.56
N GLU A 676 14.63 13.17 -8.52
CA GLU A 676 13.82 14.05 -9.37
C GLU A 676 12.44 14.34 -8.79
N TYR A 677 11.97 13.50 -7.87
CA TYR A 677 10.67 13.61 -7.22
C TYR A 677 10.74 13.12 -5.77
N GLY A 678 9.72 13.45 -4.96
CA GLY A 678 9.57 12.90 -3.62
C GLY A 678 8.76 13.79 -2.68
N MET A 679 8.54 13.29 -1.49
CA MET A 679 7.84 13.95 -0.39
C MET A 679 8.62 15.17 0.14
N PHE A 680 7.92 16.06 0.84
CA PHE A 680 8.56 17.07 1.69
C PHE A 680 8.53 16.64 3.15
N GLY A 681 9.17 17.42 4.00
CA GLY A 681 9.15 17.15 5.43
C GLY A 681 9.95 18.14 6.25
N CYS A 682 10.19 17.78 7.49
CA CYS A 682 10.98 18.55 8.42
C CYS A 682 11.71 17.65 9.41
N GLY A 683 12.79 18.15 10.00
CA GLY A 683 13.54 17.36 10.96
C GLY A 683 14.88 17.97 11.35
N SER A 684 15.78 17.10 11.79
CA SER A 684 17.08 17.50 12.29
C SER A 684 18.08 16.35 12.19
N LEU A 685 19.38 16.68 12.05
CA LEU A 685 20.51 15.75 11.94
C LEU A 685 21.33 15.56 13.24
N SER A 686 21.24 16.49 14.19
CA SER A 686 21.92 16.42 15.49
C SER A 686 20.97 16.58 16.67
N ILE A 687 21.48 16.35 17.89
CA ILE A 687 20.71 16.55 19.12
C ILE A 687 20.13 17.97 19.18
N GLY A 688 18.83 18.08 19.52
CA GLY A 688 18.18 19.38 19.53
C GLY A 688 16.68 19.34 19.74
N ARG A 689 16.11 20.55 19.79
CA ARG A 689 14.67 20.82 19.82
C ARG A 689 14.31 21.86 18.77
N THR A 690 13.27 21.58 18.00
CA THR A 690 12.80 22.46 16.92
C THR A 690 11.29 22.58 16.99
N ALA A 691 10.76 23.78 16.74
CA ALA A 691 9.35 23.97 16.47
C ALA A 691 9.15 24.35 14.99
N PHE A 692 8.25 23.63 14.33
CA PHE A 692 7.83 23.91 12.96
C PHE A 692 6.40 24.47 13.00
N GLY A 693 6.15 25.57 12.30
CA GLY A 693 4.81 26.12 12.12
C GLY A 693 4.07 25.48 10.94
N ASP A 694 3.07 26.18 10.44
CA ASP A 694 2.30 25.74 9.28
C ASP A 694 3.15 25.64 8.02
N PHE A 695 2.86 24.63 7.20
CA PHE A 695 3.55 24.38 5.94
C PHE A 695 2.73 24.96 4.78
N THR A 696 3.40 25.58 3.82
CA THR A 696 2.83 25.93 2.51
C THR A 696 3.58 25.18 1.43
N VAL A 697 2.86 24.57 0.49
CA VAL A 697 3.42 23.81 -0.61
C VAL A 697 2.84 24.34 -1.92
N LYS A 698 3.71 24.52 -2.91
CA LYS A 698 3.34 24.98 -4.24
C LYS A 698 4.14 24.24 -5.31
N GLU A 699 3.43 23.51 -6.16
CA GLU A 699 4.02 22.93 -7.38
C GLU A 699 4.17 23.99 -8.47
N GLU A 700 5.29 23.94 -9.19
CA GLU A 700 5.77 24.99 -10.12
C GLU A 700 5.35 24.75 -11.56
#